data_AF-A0A2R5FSM4-F1
#
_entry.id   AF-A0A2R5FSM4-F1
#
_cell.length_a   1.000
_cell.length_b   1.000
_cell.length_c   1.000
_cell.angle_alpha   90.00
_cell.angle_beta   90.00
_cell.angle_gamma   90.00
#
_symmetry.space_group_name_H-M   'P 1'
#
loop_
_entity.id
_entity.type
_entity.pdbx_description
1 polymer ?
#
loop_
_entity_poly.entity_id
_entity_poly.type
_entity_poly.pdbx_seq_one_letter_code
_entity_poly.pdbx_strand_id
1 'polypeptide(L)'
;MPKFSSTQNQELLNGIAKLLEYKNYNLALQGLESFFQKNTESNTKEYLYARVLLLDAYFYNGRFDQAINLCQELSNSKHKTTQILAQYYLAEIFTETKPKAQKSSLNSTKSSLTPTQETELINTGYEAITKKRYKKAIQALKIFCQAASPATKKYLLAHKWLIKAYHENGQTNQAIALCQQLLINEHEPTRKWARQVLFTDLFTDDINVSATSPNSTESEVKLQPPSETLPEEPEPAIEKFTPKTLKEFKVFCQQNLLVELKVFESRRKQALLSIVILHVLFLSFLIITFKLLSLISFDIKDYIYIEEPSLFESHSTPIAVVFICILIIFLFSSFNYLLGFFLAFWIWIFLYSRAFEGFSAGFTDKISEKIFNFVNQNKNLKYLSSYSKEDGINFLQHSQLFKGLINPNKIEHNVYIYGKINGIDISFSNIRAELELKHDWTNFLDPIFFRSRRYETIIQYNIFYLFIFSFLRSIYLLIFILPFTFSALITRLVKIIPYIFINILCGKNIEYKRFKSEVLNNQVTRTSLIFKGLFFKTKFNKNLRTVTIVQPKIINANIHALNHAKKQVIKLEDPEFAKLFTVYGDDQIEARYVLSTSLMDKIVNFRKKTNRNIYISFVEDMMYIAIEEAVENNIFDPNLYKSVLSFAPLREYFETLNLMLGIVEDLNLDRRI
;
A
#
# COMPACT_ATOMS: atom_id res chain seq x y z
N MET A 1 -12.92 -25.13 -18.56
CA MET A 1 -12.09 -24.09 -17.91
C MET A 1 -10.64 -24.53 -17.97
N PRO A 2 -9.67 -23.65 -18.30
CA PRO A 2 -8.27 -24.04 -18.38
C PRO A 2 -7.73 -24.34 -16.97
N LYS A 3 -6.98 -25.45 -16.83
CA LYS A 3 -6.25 -25.82 -15.61
C LYS A 3 -5.20 -24.74 -15.31
N PHE A 4 -5.03 -24.38 -14.05
CA PHE A 4 -3.93 -23.51 -13.64
C PHE A 4 -2.58 -24.22 -13.87
N SER A 5 -1.57 -23.46 -14.28
CA SER A 5 -0.18 -23.93 -14.26
C SER A 5 0.29 -24.13 -12.80
N SER A 6 1.26 -25.03 -12.57
CA SER A 6 1.86 -25.25 -11.24
C SER A 6 2.31 -23.94 -10.57
N THR A 7 2.87 -23.00 -11.34
CA THR A 7 3.30 -21.68 -10.86
C THR A 7 2.13 -20.81 -10.38
N GLN A 8 1.02 -20.77 -11.12
CA GLN A 8 -0.20 -20.05 -10.72
C GLN A 8 -0.85 -20.66 -9.47
N ASN A 9 -0.85 -21.99 -9.37
CA ASN A 9 -1.34 -22.70 -8.19
C ASN A 9 -0.49 -22.37 -6.96
N GLN A 10 0.83 -22.32 -7.09
CA GLN A 10 1.74 -21.97 -6.00
C GLN A 10 1.55 -20.52 -5.52
N GLU A 11 1.36 -19.57 -6.44
CA GLU A 11 1.08 -18.17 -6.11
C GLU A 11 -0.27 -17.99 -5.40
N LEU A 12 -1.32 -18.68 -5.87
CA LEU A 12 -2.64 -18.66 -5.24
C LEU A 12 -2.57 -19.20 -3.80
N LEU A 13 -1.89 -20.33 -3.59
CA LEU A 13 -1.73 -20.92 -2.25
C LEU A 13 -0.89 -20.05 -1.32
N ASN A 14 0.12 -19.35 -1.83
CA ASN A 14 0.88 -18.35 -1.06
C ASN A 14 0.01 -17.16 -0.63
N GLY A 15 -0.90 -16.70 -1.50
CA GLY A 15 -1.89 -15.67 -1.18
C GLY A 15 -2.86 -16.12 -0.09
N ILE A 16 -3.38 -17.34 -0.19
CA ILE A 16 -4.26 -17.96 0.82
C ILE A 16 -3.53 -18.09 2.16
N ALA A 17 -2.28 -18.53 2.17
CA ALA A 17 -1.47 -18.63 3.39
C ALA A 17 -1.33 -17.27 4.10
N LYS A 18 -1.15 -16.17 3.35
CA LYS A 18 -1.14 -14.81 3.92
C LYS A 18 -2.51 -14.38 4.46
N LEU A 19 -3.61 -14.75 3.80
CA LEU A 19 -4.95 -14.45 4.31
C LEU A 19 -5.21 -15.12 5.67
N LEU A 20 -4.76 -16.36 5.82
CA LEU A 20 -4.80 -17.07 7.11
C LEU A 20 -3.92 -16.38 8.17
N GLU A 21 -2.76 -15.83 7.79
CA GLU A 21 -1.90 -15.05 8.69
C GLU A 21 -2.59 -13.77 9.21
N TYR A 22 -3.33 -13.08 8.35
CA TYR A 22 -4.14 -11.90 8.73
C TYR A 22 -5.48 -12.25 9.39
N LYS A 23 -5.69 -13.52 9.77
CA LYS A 23 -6.93 -14.03 10.39
C LYS A 23 -8.19 -13.80 9.53
N ASN A 24 -8.03 -13.73 8.21
CA ASN A 24 -9.12 -13.53 7.27
C ASN A 24 -9.62 -14.87 6.70
N TYR A 25 -10.22 -15.68 7.58
CA TYR A 25 -10.53 -17.08 7.30
C TYR A 25 -11.60 -17.27 6.22
N ASN A 26 -12.58 -16.36 6.13
CA ASN A 26 -13.64 -16.46 5.12
C ASN A 26 -13.11 -16.26 3.70
N LEU A 27 -12.22 -15.29 3.49
CA LEU A 27 -11.56 -15.09 2.18
C LEU A 27 -10.57 -16.21 1.87
N ALA A 28 -9.88 -16.75 2.89
CA ALA A 28 -9.01 -17.91 2.71
C ALA A 28 -9.80 -19.15 2.25
N LEU A 29 -10.97 -19.41 2.87
CA LEU A 29 -11.87 -20.50 2.48
C LEU A 29 -12.40 -20.33 1.06
N GLN A 30 -12.80 -19.11 0.68
CA GLN A 30 -13.26 -18.82 -0.69
C GLN A 30 -12.15 -19.01 -1.74
N GLY A 31 -10.91 -18.62 -1.40
CA GLY A 31 -9.74 -18.85 -2.25
C GLY A 31 -9.44 -20.35 -2.43
N LEU A 32 -9.57 -21.12 -1.35
CA LEU A 32 -9.38 -22.58 -1.36
C LEU A 32 -10.47 -23.30 -2.14
N GLU A 33 -11.73 -22.89 -2.00
CA GLU A 33 -12.84 -23.44 -2.78
C GLU A 33 -12.61 -23.22 -4.28
N SER A 34 -12.17 -22.01 -4.68
CA SER A 34 -11.81 -21.73 -6.07
C SER A 34 -10.61 -22.57 -6.55
N PHE A 35 -9.64 -22.84 -5.67
CA PHE A 35 -8.50 -23.70 -5.97
C PHE A 35 -8.95 -25.14 -6.24
N PHE A 36 -9.78 -25.73 -5.37
CA PHE A 36 -10.24 -27.11 -5.50
C PHE A 36 -11.22 -27.32 -6.67
N GLN A 37 -12.04 -26.33 -7.00
CA GLN A 37 -12.91 -26.40 -8.18
C GLN A 37 -12.13 -26.49 -9.51
N LYS A 38 -10.92 -25.91 -9.54
CA LYS A 38 -10.09 -25.82 -10.76
C LYS A 38 -9.00 -26.87 -10.85
N ASN A 39 -8.66 -27.52 -9.73
CA ASN A 39 -7.63 -28.55 -9.64
C ASN A 39 -8.26 -29.84 -9.11
N THR A 40 -8.50 -30.81 -9.98
CA THR A 40 -9.13 -32.10 -9.62
C THR A 40 -8.12 -33.21 -9.32
N GLU A 41 -6.84 -32.99 -9.58
CA GLU A 41 -5.78 -33.98 -9.37
C GLU A 41 -5.31 -33.98 -7.91
N SER A 42 -5.80 -34.97 -7.16
CA SER A 42 -5.59 -35.06 -5.71
C SER A 42 -4.18 -35.44 -5.26
N ASN A 43 -3.29 -35.77 -6.21
CA ASN A 43 -1.94 -36.28 -5.95
C ASN A 43 -0.81 -35.26 -6.20
N THR A 44 -1.15 -34.01 -6.53
CA THR A 44 -0.17 -32.94 -6.80
C THR A 44 0.28 -32.25 -5.50
N LYS A 45 1.52 -31.73 -5.48
CA LYS A 45 2.10 -31.05 -4.30
C LYS A 45 1.26 -29.84 -3.87
N GLU A 46 0.75 -29.08 -4.84
CA GLU A 46 -0.10 -27.91 -4.62
C GLU A 46 -1.45 -28.32 -4.05
N TYR A 47 -2.03 -29.44 -4.50
CA TYR A 47 -3.29 -29.94 -3.96
C TYR A 47 -3.15 -30.39 -2.50
N LEU A 48 -2.05 -31.06 -2.16
CA LEU A 48 -1.77 -31.44 -0.77
C LEU A 48 -1.55 -30.21 0.12
N TYR A 49 -0.80 -29.21 -0.36
CA TYR A 49 -0.59 -27.97 0.38
C TYR A 49 -1.91 -27.19 0.56
N ALA A 50 -2.77 -27.16 -0.46
CA ALA A 50 -4.11 -26.58 -0.36
C ALA A 50 -4.95 -27.26 0.73
N ARG A 51 -4.87 -28.59 0.86
CA ARG A 51 -5.59 -29.31 1.93
C ARG A 51 -5.07 -28.96 3.32
N VAL A 52 -3.76 -28.70 3.47
CA VAL A 52 -3.18 -28.21 4.72
C VAL A 52 -3.71 -26.81 5.05
N LEU A 53 -3.75 -25.89 4.08
CA LEU A 53 -4.31 -24.55 4.28
C LEU A 53 -5.80 -24.58 4.57
N LEU A 54 -6.55 -25.52 3.98
CA LEU A 54 -7.95 -25.75 4.28
C LEU A 54 -8.17 -26.24 5.71
N LEU A 55 -7.28 -27.09 6.19
CA LEU A 55 -7.30 -27.56 7.57
C LEU A 55 -7.02 -26.42 8.57
N ASP A 56 -6.04 -25.55 8.28
CA ASP A 56 -5.80 -24.32 9.04
C ASP A 56 -7.05 -23.41 9.04
N ALA A 57 -7.67 -23.24 7.87
CA ALA A 57 -8.86 -22.40 7.72
C ALA A 57 -10.06 -22.93 8.53
N TYR A 58 -10.29 -24.25 8.54
CA TYR A 58 -11.35 -24.86 9.33
C TYR A 58 -11.07 -24.82 10.83
N PHE A 59 -9.83 -25.12 11.23
CA PHE A 59 -9.42 -25.10 12.64
C PHE A 59 -9.57 -23.70 13.25
N TYR A 60 -8.94 -22.67 12.65
CA TYR A 60 -8.96 -21.32 13.21
C TYR A 60 -10.29 -20.56 13.04
N ASN A 61 -11.18 -21.03 12.16
CA ASN A 61 -12.53 -20.50 12.00
C ASN A 61 -13.57 -21.26 12.85
N GLY A 62 -13.12 -22.16 13.74
CA GLY A 62 -13.98 -22.91 14.66
C GLY A 62 -14.85 -23.99 14.02
N ARG A 63 -14.56 -24.41 12.79
CA ARG A 63 -15.30 -25.45 12.06
C ARG A 63 -14.70 -26.84 12.31
N PHE A 64 -14.68 -27.25 13.58
CA PHE A 64 -13.98 -28.45 14.02
C PHE A 64 -14.47 -29.74 13.35
N ASP A 65 -15.76 -29.90 13.10
CA ASP A 65 -16.31 -31.09 12.42
C ASP A 65 -15.75 -31.24 10.99
N GLN A 66 -15.62 -30.12 10.26
CA GLN A 66 -15.05 -30.11 8.92
C GLN A 66 -13.54 -30.39 8.96
N ALA A 67 -12.85 -29.89 9.99
CA ALA A 67 -11.43 -30.18 10.21
C ALA A 67 -11.18 -31.65 10.58
N ILE A 68 -12.03 -32.27 11.42
CA ILE A 68 -11.94 -33.68 11.81
C ILE A 68 -12.15 -34.58 10.60
N ASN A 69 -13.20 -34.35 9.81
CA ASN A 69 -13.47 -35.12 8.59
C ASN A 69 -12.29 -35.02 7.61
N LEU A 70 -11.78 -33.80 7.38
CA LEU A 70 -10.63 -33.60 6.51
C LEU A 70 -9.36 -34.30 7.05
N CYS A 71 -9.13 -34.30 8.36
CA CYS A 71 -8.03 -35.06 8.96
C CYS A 71 -8.17 -36.57 8.77
N GLN A 72 -9.38 -37.12 8.91
CA GLN A 72 -9.63 -38.54 8.69
C GLN A 72 -9.35 -38.93 7.22
N GLU A 73 -9.76 -38.09 6.26
CA GLU A 73 -9.42 -38.28 4.85
C GLU A 73 -7.91 -38.18 4.58
N LEU A 74 -7.23 -37.22 5.20
CA LEU A 74 -5.79 -37.01 5.03
C LEU A 74 -4.94 -38.10 5.70
N SER A 75 -5.45 -38.73 6.75
CA SER A 75 -4.82 -39.87 7.43
C SER A 75 -4.75 -41.11 6.53
N ASN A 76 -5.63 -41.21 5.53
CA ASN A 76 -5.66 -42.28 4.54
C ASN A 76 -4.90 -41.92 3.24
N SER A 77 -4.19 -40.79 3.19
CA SER A 77 -3.41 -40.35 2.02
C SER A 77 -2.20 -41.27 1.77
N LYS A 78 -1.77 -41.41 0.51
CA LYS A 78 -0.52 -42.13 0.14
C LYS A 78 0.75 -41.36 0.55
N HIS A 79 0.63 -40.09 0.95
CA HIS A 79 1.76 -39.21 1.29
C HIS A 79 2.06 -39.17 2.79
N LYS A 80 3.26 -39.63 3.18
CA LYS A 80 3.69 -39.71 4.60
C LYS A 80 3.64 -38.36 5.33
N THR A 81 4.01 -37.26 4.67
CA THR A 81 3.95 -35.89 5.23
C THR A 81 2.52 -35.47 5.58
N THR A 82 1.56 -35.84 4.73
CA THR A 82 0.13 -35.54 4.92
C THR A 82 -0.49 -36.36 6.05
N GLN A 83 -0.08 -37.62 6.21
CA GLN A 83 -0.52 -38.48 7.32
C GLN A 83 -0.05 -37.93 8.68
N ILE A 84 1.22 -37.55 8.79
CA ILE A 84 1.79 -36.99 10.03
C ILE A 84 1.07 -35.70 10.43
N LEU A 85 0.80 -34.84 9.45
CA LEU A 85 0.12 -33.57 9.68
C LEU A 85 -1.35 -33.77 10.09
N ALA A 86 -2.06 -34.72 9.47
CA ALA A 86 -3.42 -35.07 9.87
C ALA A 86 -3.50 -35.60 11.32
N GLN A 87 -2.55 -36.46 11.73
CA GLN A 87 -2.47 -36.95 13.10
C GLN A 87 -2.19 -35.83 14.11
N TYR A 88 -1.35 -34.85 13.75
CA TYR A 88 -1.08 -33.68 14.58
C TYR A 88 -2.33 -32.83 14.81
N TYR A 89 -3.08 -32.46 13.76
CA TYR A 89 -4.30 -31.65 13.91
C TYR A 89 -5.41 -32.39 14.66
N LEU A 90 -5.55 -33.71 14.48
CA LEU A 90 -6.46 -34.51 15.30
C LEU A 90 -6.10 -34.36 16.77
N ALA A 91 -4.83 -34.52 17.13
CA ALA A 91 -4.38 -34.35 18.51
C ALA A 91 -4.67 -32.94 19.06
N GLU A 92 -4.46 -31.88 18.25
CA GLU A 92 -4.71 -30.49 18.65
C GLU A 92 -6.21 -30.20 18.85
N ILE A 93 -7.07 -30.65 17.92
CA ILE A 93 -8.54 -30.53 18.02
C ILE A 93 -9.07 -31.29 19.25
N PHE A 94 -8.59 -32.50 19.51
CA PHE A 94 -8.98 -33.28 20.70
C PHE A 94 -8.46 -32.67 22.02
N THR A 95 -7.43 -31.82 21.98
CA THR A 95 -6.98 -31.08 23.17
C THR A 95 -7.76 -29.79 23.43
N GLU A 96 -8.26 -29.10 22.41
CA GLU A 96 -9.13 -27.92 22.58
C GLU A 96 -10.58 -28.29 22.96
N THR A 97 -11.05 -29.49 22.61
CA THR A 97 -12.41 -29.99 22.91
C THR A 97 -12.56 -30.62 24.30
N LYS A 98 -11.48 -30.81 25.07
CA LYS A 98 -11.54 -31.21 26.48
C LYS A 98 -11.68 -29.99 27.40
N PRO A 99 -12.51 -30.03 28.45
CA PRO A 99 -12.51 -28.98 29.48
C PRO A 99 -11.10 -28.90 30.10
N LYS A 100 -10.57 -27.68 30.21
CA LYS A 100 -9.21 -27.39 30.71
C LYS A 100 -9.00 -27.95 32.13
N ALA A 101 -8.52 -29.19 32.22
CA ALA A 101 -7.77 -29.64 33.37
C ALA A 101 -6.36 -29.01 33.30
N GLN A 102 -5.93 -28.43 34.42
CA GLN A 102 -4.62 -27.80 34.63
C GLN A 102 -3.49 -28.60 33.96
N LYS A 103 -2.84 -28.02 32.95
CA LYS A 103 -1.48 -28.42 32.61
C LYS A 103 -0.53 -27.70 33.55
N SER A 104 -0.01 -28.52 34.46
CA SER A 104 1.14 -28.29 35.30
C SER A 104 2.28 -27.60 34.56
N SER A 105 2.88 -26.66 35.29
CA SER A 105 4.20 -26.12 35.06
C SER A 105 5.22 -27.22 34.77
N LEU A 106 5.78 -27.27 33.56
CA LEU A 106 7.02 -27.98 33.29
C LEU A 106 7.91 -27.14 32.35
N ASN A 107 8.86 -26.44 32.99
CA ASN A 107 10.19 -26.07 32.51
C ASN A 107 10.32 -25.30 31.18
N SER A 108 10.23 -23.97 31.26
CA SER A 108 10.89 -23.08 30.31
C SER A 108 12.41 -23.16 30.49
N THR A 109 13.08 -23.98 29.69
CA THR A 109 14.56 -24.04 29.65
C THR A 109 15.13 -22.70 29.18
N LYS A 110 15.81 -21.98 30.09
CA LYS A 110 16.67 -20.83 29.80
C LYS A 110 17.81 -21.24 28.84
N SER A 111 18.15 -20.35 27.91
CA SER A 111 19.33 -20.47 27.02
C SER A 111 20.61 -20.66 27.86
N SER A 112 21.45 -21.64 27.52
CA SER A 112 22.73 -21.89 28.20
C SER A 112 23.90 -21.10 27.60
N LEU A 113 23.67 -20.30 26.56
CA LEU A 113 24.68 -19.51 25.85
C LEU A 113 24.65 -18.03 26.28
N THR A 114 25.83 -17.40 26.32
CA THR A 114 25.91 -15.94 26.50
C THR A 114 25.49 -15.23 25.20
N PRO A 115 24.95 -13.99 25.27
CA PRO A 115 24.54 -13.24 24.07
C PRO A 115 25.65 -13.03 23.02
N THR A 116 26.91 -12.99 23.47
CA THR A 116 28.09 -12.90 22.61
C THR A 116 28.34 -14.21 21.85
N GLN A 117 28.28 -15.36 22.53
CA GLN A 117 28.41 -16.68 21.90
C GLN A 117 27.26 -16.97 20.92
N GLU A 118 26.02 -16.55 21.25
CA GLU A 118 24.87 -16.68 20.35
C GLU A 118 25.08 -15.94 19.02
N THR A 119 25.64 -14.73 19.09
CA THR A 119 25.84 -13.87 17.91
C THR A 119 27.00 -14.37 17.06
N GLU A 120 28.07 -14.84 17.70
CA GLU A 120 29.23 -15.42 17.02
C GLU A 120 28.90 -16.70 16.23
N LEU A 121 28.15 -17.63 16.85
CA LEU A 121 27.77 -18.90 16.20
C LEU A 121 26.84 -18.68 15.00
N ILE A 122 25.86 -17.78 15.13
CA ILE A 122 24.94 -17.41 14.04
C ILE A 122 25.71 -16.76 12.88
N ASN A 123 26.58 -15.78 13.17
CA ASN A 123 27.35 -15.09 12.14
C ASN A 123 28.34 -16.04 11.43
N THR A 124 29.01 -16.91 12.21
CA THR A 124 29.91 -17.94 11.66
C THR A 124 29.16 -18.90 10.74
N GLY A 125 27.96 -19.34 11.15
CA GLY A 125 27.09 -20.18 10.32
C GLY A 125 26.69 -19.49 9.02
N TYR A 126 26.28 -18.23 9.08
CA TYR A 126 25.89 -17.45 7.91
C TYR A 126 27.04 -17.22 6.92
N GLU A 127 28.21 -16.78 7.42
CA GLU A 127 29.39 -16.58 6.58
C GLU A 127 29.89 -17.88 5.94
N ALA A 128 29.76 -19.01 6.63
CA ALA A 128 30.11 -20.29 6.07
C ALA A 128 29.16 -20.69 4.92
N ILE A 129 27.86 -20.38 5.02
CA ILE A 129 26.89 -20.61 3.93
C ILE A 129 27.20 -19.73 2.71
N THR A 130 27.49 -18.44 2.89
CA THR A 130 27.80 -17.53 1.76
C THR A 130 29.08 -17.93 1.03
N LYS A 131 30.05 -18.50 1.76
CA LYS A 131 31.31 -19.05 1.21
C LYS A 131 31.18 -20.51 0.72
N LYS A 132 29.96 -21.08 0.65
CA LYS A 132 29.68 -22.49 0.27
C LYS A 132 30.42 -23.54 1.10
N ARG A 133 30.79 -23.22 2.34
CA ARG A 133 31.46 -24.13 3.30
C ARG A 133 30.43 -24.82 4.20
N TYR A 134 29.57 -25.64 3.61
CA TYR A 134 28.38 -26.18 4.27
C TYR A 134 28.67 -27.03 5.51
N LYS A 135 29.73 -27.85 5.52
CA LYS A 135 30.13 -28.64 6.71
C LYS A 135 30.42 -27.77 7.93
N LYS A 136 31.13 -26.65 7.73
CA LYS A 136 31.46 -25.68 8.79
C LYS A 136 30.19 -24.95 9.27
N ALA A 137 29.29 -24.62 8.34
CA ALA A 137 27.99 -24.02 8.67
C ALA A 137 27.13 -24.94 9.52
N ILE A 138 27.00 -26.22 9.12
CA ILE A 138 26.23 -27.24 9.85
C ILE A 138 26.76 -27.39 11.28
N GLN A 139 28.09 -27.47 11.46
CA GLN A 139 28.71 -27.62 12.78
C GLN A 139 28.37 -26.44 13.71
N ALA A 140 28.57 -25.20 13.25
CA ALA A 140 28.30 -24.01 14.05
C ALA A 140 26.81 -23.85 14.39
N LEU A 141 25.93 -24.07 13.41
CA LEU A 141 24.48 -23.91 13.58
C LEU A 141 23.87 -25.03 14.41
N LYS A 142 24.39 -26.26 14.35
CA LYS A 142 23.93 -27.37 15.19
C LYS A 142 24.21 -27.12 16.68
N ILE A 143 25.40 -26.59 17.00
CA ILE A 143 25.76 -26.20 18.37
C ILE A 143 24.80 -25.13 18.89
N PHE A 144 24.52 -24.11 18.07
CA PHE A 144 23.56 -23.07 18.43
C PHE A 144 22.16 -23.65 18.68
N CYS A 145 21.64 -24.46 17.76
CA CYS A 145 20.29 -25.02 17.87
C CYS A 145 20.09 -25.95 19.08
N GLN A 146 21.15 -26.61 19.55
CA GLN A 146 21.10 -27.48 20.73
C GLN A 146 21.04 -26.70 22.07
N ALA A 147 21.55 -25.47 22.08
CA ALA A 147 21.69 -24.67 23.31
C ALA A 147 20.73 -23.46 23.38
N ALA A 148 20.12 -23.08 22.26
CA ALA A 148 19.21 -21.94 22.16
C ALA A 148 17.78 -22.26 22.61
N SER A 149 17.09 -21.24 23.15
CA SER A 149 15.69 -21.36 23.56
C SER A 149 14.74 -21.54 22.34
N PRO A 150 13.87 -22.58 22.33
CA PRO A 150 12.96 -22.89 21.22
C PRO A 150 11.99 -21.76 20.84
N ALA A 151 11.68 -20.85 21.77
CA ALA A 151 10.70 -19.79 21.61
C ALA A 151 11.22 -18.49 20.96
N THR A 152 12.46 -18.48 20.46
CA THR A 152 13.13 -17.24 20.01
C THR A 152 13.18 -17.08 18.49
N LYS A 153 13.17 -15.83 18.01
CA LYS A 153 13.36 -15.51 16.58
C LYS A 153 14.71 -16.00 16.04
N LYS A 154 15.76 -15.97 16.89
CA LYS A 154 17.10 -16.47 16.57
C LYS A 154 17.10 -17.99 16.36
N TYR A 155 16.34 -18.73 17.17
CA TYR A 155 16.15 -20.18 17.02
C TYR A 155 15.57 -20.54 15.64
N LEU A 156 14.52 -19.82 15.20
CA LEU A 156 13.97 -19.99 13.87
C LEU A 156 15.02 -19.69 12.79
N LEU A 157 15.71 -18.54 12.87
CA LEU A 157 16.72 -18.14 11.89
C LEU A 157 17.84 -19.18 11.72
N ALA A 158 18.36 -19.70 12.83
CA ALA A 158 19.39 -20.73 12.81
C ALA A 158 18.90 -22.03 12.16
N HIS A 159 17.67 -22.45 12.44
CA HIS A 159 17.06 -23.61 11.80
C HIS A 159 16.84 -23.40 10.29
N LYS A 160 16.48 -22.20 9.84
CA LYS A 160 16.40 -21.88 8.39
C LYS A 160 17.73 -22.14 7.69
N TRP A 161 18.81 -21.65 8.28
CA TRP A 161 20.16 -21.79 7.73
C TRP A 161 20.69 -23.20 7.84
N LEU A 162 20.40 -23.92 8.93
CA LEU A 162 20.79 -25.30 9.11
C LEU A 162 20.11 -26.23 8.09
N ILE A 163 18.81 -26.04 7.87
CA ILE A 163 18.04 -26.80 6.85
C ILE A 163 18.59 -26.52 5.45
N LYS A 164 18.87 -25.24 5.13
CA LYS A 164 19.52 -24.88 3.86
C LYS A 164 20.90 -25.52 3.72
N ALA A 165 21.72 -25.49 4.77
CA ALA A 165 23.05 -26.06 4.74
C ALA A 165 23.04 -27.58 4.59
N TYR A 166 22.10 -28.30 5.25
CA TYR A 166 21.92 -29.73 5.06
C TYR A 166 21.49 -30.08 3.62
N HIS A 167 20.53 -29.33 3.05
CA HIS A 167 20.09 -29.53 1.67
C HIS A 167 21.24 -29.31 0.66
N GLU A 168 21.91 -28.17 0.74
CA GLU A 168 23.01 -27.81 -0.17
C GLU A 168 24.26 -28.72 -0.01
N ASN A 169 24.37 -29.43 1.11
CA ASN A 169 25.41 -30.43 1.38
C ASN A 169 24.98 -31.85 0.98
N GLY A 170 23.83 -32.03 0.31
CA GLY A 170 23.30 -33.33 -0.14
C GLY A 170 22.70 -34.21 0.97
N GLN A 171 22.44 -33.64 2.16
CA GLN A 171 21.88 -34.34 3.33
C GLN A 171 20.38 -34.08 3.48
N THR A 172 19.62 -34.30 2.40
CA THR A 172 18.19 -33.98 2.28
C THR A 172 17.32 -34.64 3.36
N ASN A 173 17.57 -35.92 3.66
CA ASN A 173 16.83 -36.66 4.71
C ASN A 173 16.98 -36.05 6.10
N GLN A 174 18.15 -35.50 6.43
CA GLN A 174 18.39 -34.83 7.73
C GLN A 174 17.66 -33.48 7.78
N ALA A 175 17.60 -32.77 6.66
CA ALA A 175 16.84 -31.53 6.54
C ALA A 175 15.32 -31.78 6.67
N ILE A 176 14.79 -32.86 6.10
CA ILE A 176 13.39 -33.28 6.27
C ILE A 176 13.09 -33.62 7.73
N ALA A 177 13.92 -34.46 8.36
CA ALA A 177 13.74 -34.85 9.76
C ALA A 177 13.75 -33.64 10.70
N LEU A 178 14.62 -32.66 10.43
CA LEU A 178 14.68 -31.42 11.19
C LEU A 178 13.44 -30.55 10.96
N CYS A 179 12.94 -30.44 9.72
CA CYS A 179 11.65 -29.79 9.43
C CYS A 179 10.49 -30.45 10.19
N GLN A 180 10.45 -31.77 10.26
CA GLN A 180 9.42 -32.52 10.99
C GLN A 180 9.43 -32.22 12.49
N GLN A 181 10.61 -32.11 13.11
CA GLN A 181 10.74 -31.75 14.52
C GLN A 181 10.21 -30.34 14.82
N LEU A 182 10.34 -29.41 13.88
CA LEU A 182 9.89 -28.02 14.05
C LEU A 182 8.36 -27.86 13.98
N LEU A 183 7.62 -28.90 13.55
CA LEU A 183 6.16 -28.90 13.54
C LEU A 183 5.55 -28.88 14.94
N ILE A 184 6.29 -29.37 15.95
CA ILE A 184 5.82 -29.51 17.35
C ILE A 184 6.40 -28.37 18.25
N ASN A 185 7.12 -27.40 17.67
CA ASN A 185 7.78 -26.34 18.44
C ASN A 185 6.77 -25.40 19.12
N GLU A 186 7.05 -24.90 20.34
CA GLU A 186 6.15 -24.00 21.10
C GLU A 186 5.85 -22.67 20.39
N HIS A 187 6.76 -22.18 19.55
CA HIS A 187 6.63 -20.91 18.84
C HIS A 187 5.85 -21.06 17.53
N GLU A 188 4.68 -20.42 17.46
CA GLU A 188 3.75 -20.47 16.32
C GLU A 188 4.41 -20.13 14.96
N PRO A 189 5.24 -19.07 14.82
CA PRO A 189 5.94 -18.80 13.56
C PRO A 189 6.91 -19.91 13.12
N THR A 190 7.49 -20.66 14.07
CA THR A 190 8.41 -21.76 13.79
C THR A 190 7.65 -22.95 13.20
N ARG A 191 6.49 -23.29 13.79
CA ARG A 191 5.59 -24.34 13.25
C ARG A 191 5.10 -23.98 11.85
N LYS A 192 4.63 -22.74 11.66
CA LYS A 192 4.13 -22.25 10.35
C LYS A 192 5.20 -22.33 9.26
N TRP A 193 6.41 -21.87 9.55
CA TRP A 193 7.52 -21.93 8.59
C TRP A 193 7.90 -23.38 8.23
N ALA A 194 8.00 -24.28 9.22
CA ALA A 194 8.32 -25.68 8.98
C ALA A 194 7.27 -26.38 8.08
N ARG A 195 5.98 -26.07 8.28
CA ARG A 195 4.89 -26.55 7.41
C ARG A 195 5.07 -26.11 5.96
N GLN A 196 5.38 -24.82 5.72
CA GLN A 196 5.57 -24.29 4.37
C GLN A 196 6.74 -24.94 3.62
N VAL A 197 7.85 -25.17 4.33
CA VAL A 197 9.09 -25.69 3.72
C VAL A 197 8.97 -27.15 3.29
N LEU A 198 8.15 -27.94 3.97
CA LEU A 198 7.86 -29.32 3.58
C LEU A 198 7.15 -29.44 2.22
N PHE A 199 6.60 -28.35 1.68
CA PHE A 199 5.93 -28.30 0.37
C PHE A 199 6.67 -27.44 -0.67
N THR A 200 7.91 -27.00 -0.40
CA THR A 200 8.81 -26.40 -1.40
C THR A 200 9.66 -27.45 -2.13
N ASP A 201 10.23 -27.08 -3.29
CA ASP A 201 11.09 -27.93 -4.14
C ASP A 201 12.43 -28.35 -3.48
N LEU A 202 12.60 -28.10 -2.17
CA LEU A 202 13.79 -28.37 -1.37
C LEU A 202 13.96 -29.85 -0.97
N PHE A 203 13.03 -30.75 -1.30
CA PHE A 203 13.02 -32.13 -0.77
C PHE A 203 12.62 -33.22 -1.77
N THR A 204 12.68 -32.96 -3.08
CA THR A 204 12.32 -33.97 -4.08
C THR A 204 13.52 -34.82 -4.48
N ASP A 205 13.57 -36.05 -3.97
CA ASP A 205 14.14 -37.23 -4.63
C ASP A 205 13.27 -38.43 -4.19
N ASP A 206 12.23 -38.72 -4.97
CA ASP A 206 11.55 -40.04 -5.08
C ASP A 206 10.27 -39.89 -5.94
N ILE A 207 10.43 -39.36 -7.17
CA ILE A 207 9.46 -39.61 -8.23
C ILE A 207 10.20 -40.43 -9.28
N ASN A 208 9.99 -41.75 -9.20
CA ASN A 208 10.56 -42.74 -10.09
C ASN A 208 10.33 -42.36 -11.56
N VAL A 209 11.42 -42.28 -12.30
CA VAL A 209 11.47 -42.27 -13.77
C VAL A 209 11.50 -43.72 -14.23
N SER A 210 10.63 -44.09 -15.17
CA SER A 210 10.85 -45.25 -16.03
C SER A 210 10.40 -44.96 -17.46
N ALA A 211 11.41 -44.84 -18.34
CA ALA A 211 11.46 -45.14 -19.78
C ALA A 211 10.46 -44.38 -20.71
N THR A 212 10.82 -43.80 -21.86
CA THR A 212 11.83 -44.18 -22.88
C THR A 212 11.98 -42.99 -23.85
N SER A 213 13.18 -42.72 -24.34
CA SER A 213 13.50 -41.96 -25.57
C SER A 213 14.14 -42.94 -26.59
N PRO A 214 14.41 -42.64 -27.89
CA PRO A 214 14.16 -41.47 -28.76
C PRO A 214 13.69 -41.83 -30.22
N ASN A 215 13.56 -40.81 -31.09
CA ASN A 215 13.78 -40.75 -32.57
C ASN A 215 12.68 -39.90 -33.25
N SER A 216 12.94 -38.71 -33.81
CA SER A 216 13.70 -38.29 -35.02
C SER A 216 13.05 -38.69 -36.35
N THR A 217 12.45 -37.72 -37.07
CA THR A 217 12.78 -37.38 -38.47
C THR A 217 12.01 -36.14 -38.97
N GLU A 218 12.81 -35.25 -39.56
CA GLU A 218 12.60 -34.26 -40.62
C GLU A 218 11.24 -34.18 -41.36
N SER A 219 10.83 -32.95 -41.66
CA SER A 219 10.47 -32.51 -43.02
C SER A 219 10.39 -30.98 -43.11
N GLU A 220 11.26 -30.41 -43.95
CA GLU A 220 11.22 -29.05 -44.49
C GLU A 220 9.96 -28.80 -45.33
N VAL A 221 9.36 -27.60 -45.24
CA VAL A 221 8.77 -26.92 -46.41
C VAL A 221 9.02 -25.41 -46.30
N LYS A 222 9.81 -24.91 -47.24
CA LYS A 222 10.06 -23.51 -47.60
C LYS A 222 8.86 -22.96 -48.39
N LEU A 223 8.45 -21.71 -48.15
CA LEU A 223 7.93 -20.81 -49.18
C LEU A 223 7.98 -19.35 -48.72
N GLN A 224 8.56 -18.51 -49.58
CA GLN A 224 8.66 -17.05 -49.52
C GLN A 224 7.86 -16.46 -50.71
N PRO A 225 7.63 -15.13 -50.79
CA PRO A 225 6.31 -14.51 -50.91
C PRO A 225 6.01 -13.98 -52.33
N PRO A 226 4.82 -13.40 -52.58
CA PRO A 226 4.64 -12.43 -53.67
C PRO A 226 4.58 -10.99 -53.15
N SER A 227 5.42 -10.16 -53.76
CA SER A 227 5.34 -8.71 -53.80
C SER A 227 4.11 -8.25 -54.56
N GLU A 228 3.43 -7.22 -54.08
CA GLU A 228 2.65 -6.30 -54.92
C GLU A 228 2.75 -4.89 -54.34
N THR A 229 3.58 -4.07 -54.98
CA THR A 229 3.67 -2.63 -54.82
C THR A 229 2.58 -1.97 -55.66
N LEU A 230 1.73 -1.16 -55.03
CA LEU A 230 0.92 -0.12 -55.67
C LEU A 230 1.26 1.24 -55.03
N PRO A 231 1.14 2.36 -55.76
CA PRO A 231 1.92 3.57 -55.53
C PRO A 231 1.39 4.41 -54.37
N GLU A 232 2.28 4.90 -53.51
CA GLU A 232 1.97 5.96 -52.54
C GLU A 232 1.71 7.29 -53.28
N GLU A 233 0.48 7.76 -53.18
CA GLU A 233 0.11 9.16 -53.41
C GLU A 233 0.79 10.03 -52.32
N PRO A 234 1.40 11.19 -52.64
CA PRO A 234 2.10 11.97 -51.63
C PRO A 234 1.12 12.62 -50.65
N GLU A 235 1.06 12.10 -49.42
CA GLU A 235 0.37 12.76 -48.32
C GLU A 235 1.00 14.14 -48.05
N PRO A 236 0.18 15.17 -47.74
CA PRO A 236 0.66 16.53 -47.55
C PRO A 236 1.66 16.61 -46.40
N ALA A 237 2.68 17.46 -46.53
CA ALA A 237 3.75 17.61 -45.56
C ALA A 237 3.21 17.97 -44.16
N ILE A 238 3.10 16.96 -43.30
CA ILE A 238 2.77 17.13 -41.89
C ILE A 238 4.00 17.71 -41.19
N GLU A 239 3.88 18.92 -40.67
CA GLU A 239 4.96 19.62 -39.95
C GLU A 239 5.34 18.83 -38.69
N LYS A 240 6.51 18.18 -38.73
CA LYS A 240 7.02 17.34 -37.64
C LYS A 240 7.33 18.18 -36.40
N PHE A 241 7.08 17.60 -35.23
CA PHE A 241 7.41 18.24 -33.96
C PHE A 241 8.94 18.43 -33.86
N THR A 242 9.40 19.64 -33.58
CA THR A 242 10.82 19.91 -33.34
C THR A 242 11.00 20.30 -31.87
N PRO A 243 11.69 19.47 -31.05
CA PRO A 243 11.85 19.75 -29.63
C PRO A 243 12.69 21.01 -29.43
N LYS A 244 12.24 21.88 -28.52
CA LYS A 244 12.98 23.10 -28.18
C LYS A 244 14.26 22.78 -27.45
N THR A 245 15.31 23.57 -27.68
CA THR A 245 16.58 23.41 -26.98
C THR A 245 16.54 24.02 -25.58
N LEU A 246 17.34 23.47 -24.66
CA LEU A 246 17.50 24.02 -23.31
C LEU A 246 18.05 25.46 -23.34
N LYS A 247 18.84 25.81 -24.35
CA LYS A 247 19.41 27.17 -24.53
C LYS A 247 18.30 28.18 -24.85
N GLU A 248 17.42 27.86 -25.80
CA GLU A 248 16.25 28.68 -26.11
C GLU A 248 15.34 28.84 -24.90
N PHE A 249 15.11 27.75 -24.16
CA PHE A 249 14.27 27.78 -22.96
C PHE A 249 14.84 28.68 -21.85
N LYS A 250 16.17 28.69 -21.66
CA LYS A 250 16.82 29.60 -20.70
C LYS A 250 16.57 31.07 -21.05
N VAL A 251 16.71 31.43 -22.33
CA VAL A 251 16.45 32.80 -22.83
C VAL A 251 14.99 33.16 -22.61
N PHE A 252 14.06 32.26 -22.94
CA PHE A 252 12.64 32.45 -22.72
C PHE A 252 12.31 32.70 -21.24
N CYS A 253 12.88 31.92 -20.31
CA CYS A 253 12.67 32.10 -18.88
C CYS A 253 13.13 33.47 -18.40
N GLN A 254 14.30 33.93 -18.86
CA GLN A 254 14.85 35.24 -18.49
C GLN A 254 13.95 36.39 -18.97
N GLN A 255 13.40 36.28 -20.17
CA GLN A 255 12.60 37.35 -20.79
C GLN A 255 11.13 37.35 -20.31
N ASN A 256 10.51 36.18 -20.11
CA ASN A 256 9.05 36.06 -19.99
C ASN A 256 8.54 35.54 -18.64
N LEU A 257 9.39 34.90 -17.84
CA LEU A 257 9.01 34.30 -16.55
C LEU A 257 9.63 35.01 -15.34
N LEU A 258 10.82 35.59 -15.49
CA LEU A 258 11.59 36.12 -14.35
C LEU A 258 10.86 37.19 -13.54
N VAL A 259 10.13 38.10 -14.19
CA VAL A 259 9.34 39.15 -13.51
C VAL A 259 8.24 38.52 -12.66
N GLU A 260 7.52 37.54 -13.18
CA GLU A 260 6.44 36.86 -12.45
C GLU A 260 6.97 35.99 -11.32
N LEU A 261 8.07 35.26 -11.56
CA LEU A 261 8.71 34.45 -10.52
C LEU A 261 9.17 35.33 -9.36
N LYS A 262 9.62 36.57 -9.59
CA LYS A 262 9.92 37.53 -8.51
C LYS A 262 8.66 37.91 -7.71
N VAL A 263 7.51 38.08 -8.35
CA VAL A 263 6.23 38.34 -7.67
C VAL A 263 5.84 37.13 -6.80
N PHE A 264 5.92 35.92 -7.34
CA PHE A 264 5.65 34.70 -6.57
C PHE A 264 6.63 34.50 -5.41
N GLU A 265 7.91 34.79 -5.61
CA GLU A 265 8.92 34.71 -4.56
C GLU A 265 8.65 35.72 -3.42
N SER A 266 8.18 36.92 -3.76
CA SER A 266 7.75 37.91 -2.76
C SER A 266 6.56 37.39 -1.93
N ARG A 267 5.53 36.83 -2.59
CA ARG A 267 4.38 36.21 -1.92
C ARG A 267 4.78 35.03 -1.05
N ARG A 268 5.70 34.17 -1.51
CA ARG A 268 6.24 33.05 -0.73
C ARG A 268 6.89 33.53 0.56
N LYS A 269 7.73 34.59 0.50
CA LYS A 269 8.36 35.18 1.68
C LYS A 269 7.33 35.76 2.66
N GLN A 270 6.30 36.42 2.15
CA GLN A 270 5.18 36.91 2.99
C GLN A 270 4.43 35.75 3.66
N ALA A 271 4.09 34.70 2.91
CA ALA A 271 3.43 33.52 3.47
C ALA A 271 4.29 32.82 4.52
N LEU A 272 5.60 32.69 4.28
CA LEU A 272 6.56 32.15 5.25
C LEU A 272 6.55 32.96 6.55
N LEU A 273 6.60 34.30 6.45
CA LEU A 273 6.53 35.18 7.62
C LEU A 273 5.20 35.01 8.39
N SER A 274 4.06 35.02 7.68
CA SER A 274 2.74 34.80 8.28
C SER A 274 2.65 33.46 9.00
N ILE A 275 3.23 32.40 8.42
CA ILE A 275 3.23 31.05 9.00
C ILE A 275 4.14 30.97 10.23
N VAL A 276 5.31 31.62 10.20
CA VAL A 276 6.19 31.72 11.38
C VAL A 276 5.47 32.43 12.53
N ILE A 277 4.83 33.57 12.26
CA ILE A 277 4.03 34.30 13.25
C ILE A 277 2.92 33.39 13.79
N LEU A 278 2.21 32.69 12.91
CA LEU A 278 1.14 31.76 13.28
C LEU A 278 1.65 30.62 14.19
N HIS A 279 2.84 30.05 13.92
CA HIS A 279 3.46 29.05 14.80
C HIS A 279 3.81 29.62 16.17
N VAL A 280 4.38 30.82 16.23
CA VAL A 280 4.73 31.49 17.50
C VAL A 280 3.47 31.77 18.32
N LEU A 281 2.41 32.26 17.70
CA LEU A 281 1.12 32.51 18.37
C LEU A 281 0.51 31.20 18.91
N PHE A 282 0.53 30.13 18.12
CA PHE A 282 0.02 28.83 18.55
C PHE A 282 0.86 28.23 19.69
N LEU A 283 2.18 28.36 19.65
CA LEU A 283 3.07 27.92 20.71
C LEU A 283 2.86 28.73 22.00
N SER A 284 2.72 30.05 21.89
CA SER A 284 2.39 30.92 23.03
C SER A 284 1.07 30.51 23.68
N PHE A 285 0.03 30.28 22.86
CA PHE A 285 -1.25 29.75 23.33
C PHE A 285 -1.09 28.40 24.05
N LEU A 286 -0.29 27.48 23.53
CA LEU A 286 -0.03 26.19 24.15
C LEU A 286 0.69 26.32 25.51
N ILE A 287 1.68 27.22 25.61
CA ILE A 287 2.39 27.49 26.86
C ILE A 287 1.46 28.11 27.91
N ILE A 288 0.63 29.08 27.50
CA ILE A 288 -0.34 29.73 28.40
C ILE A 288 -1.36 28.73 28.89
N THR A 289 -1.92 27.91 28.00
CA THR A 289 -2.91 26.90 28.37
C THR A 289 -2.32 25.81 29.26
N PHE A 290 -1.08 25.36 29.00
CA PHE A 290 -0.39 24.41 29.87
C PHE A 290 -0.13 24.97 31.27
N LYS A 291 0.32 26.24 31.38
CA LYS A 291 0.48 26.91 32.68
C LYS A 291 -0.85 27.06 33.41
N LEU A 292 -1.92 27.42 32.70
CA LEU A 292 -3.25 27.57 33.29
C LEU A 292 -3.83 26.24 33.76
N LEU A 293 -3.57 25.14 33.01
CA LEU A 293 -3.90 23.79 33.44
C LEU A 293 -3.13 23.39 34.72
N SER A 294 -1.83 23.71 34.79
CA SER A 294 -1.02 23.48 35.99
C SER A 294 -1.50 24.27 37.21
N LEU A 295 -2.09 25.46 37.01
CA LEU A 295 -2.69 26.25 38.10
C LEU A 295 -4.00 25.65 38.62
N ILE A 296 -4.71 24.87 37.79
CA ILE A 296 -5.96 24.21 38.14
C ILE A 296 -5.73 22.77 38.65
N SER A 297 -4.51 22.24 38.51
CA SER A 297 -4.07 21.05 39.23
C SER A 297 -4.07 21.36 40.72
N PHE A 298 -5.25 21.27 41.34
CA PHE A 298 -5.49 21.44 42.75
C PHE A 298 -4.49 20.56 43.51
N ASP A 299 -3.66 21.18 44.36
CA ASP A 299 -2.78 20.43 45.25
C ASP A 299 -3.66 19.72 46.27
N ILE A 300 -3.86 18.41 46.08
CA ILE A 300 -4.68 17.57 46.95
C ILE A 300 -4.17 17.67 48.41
N LYS A 301 -2.88 18.03 48.60
CA LYS A 301 -2.28 18.25 49.91
C LYS A 301 -2.85 19.43 50.69
N ASP A 302 -3.25 20.52 50.01
CA ASP A 302 -3.79 21.70 50.69
C ASP A 302 -5.15 21.42 51.31
N TYR A 303 -5.89 20.42 50.81
CA TYR A 303 -7.19 20.02 51.37
C TYR A 303 -7.08 18.98 52.49
N ILE A 304 -6.05 18.13 52.45
CA ILE A 304 -5.76 17.17 53.55
C ILE A 304 -5.35 17.91 54.83
N TYR A 305 -4.83 19.14 54.73
CA TYR A 305 -4.42 19.96 55.88
C TYR A 305 -5.51 20.87 56.46
N ILE A 306 -6.69 20.97 55.85
CA ILE A 306 -7.85 21.68 56.42
C ILE A 306 -8.66 20.66 57.26
N GLU A 307 -8.00 20.04 58.24
CA GLU A 307 -8.65 19.28 59.30
C GLU A 307 -8.30 19.96 60.64
N GLU A 308 -8.97 21.06 60.96
CA GLU A 308 -9.23 21.36 62.37
C GLU A 308 -10.41 20.47 62.81
N PRO A 309 -10.23 19.55 63.78
CA PRO A 309 -11.27 18.58 64.16
C PRO A 309 -12.50 19.18 64.85
N SER A 310 -12.56 20.50 65.06
CA SER A 310 -13.46 21.12 66.03
C SER A 310 -14.77 21.69 65.45
N LEU A 311 -15.09 21.45 64.17
CA LEU A 311 -16.30 22.03 63.53
C LEU A 311 -17.31 21.02 62.96
N PHE A 312 -17.08 19.71 63.08
CA PHE A 312 -17.97 18.68 62.50
C PHE A 312 -18.60 17.76 63.54
N GLU A 313 -19.41 18.33 64.44
CA GLU A 313 -20.18 17.54 65.41
C GLU A 313 -21.65 17.27 65.02
N SER A 314 -22.15 17.69 63.84
CA SER A 314 -23.54 17.32 63.48
C SER A 314 -23.93 17.13 62.01
N HIS A 315 -23.05 17.36 61.03
CA HIS A 315 -23.39 17.09 59.61
C HIS A 315 -22.19 16.54 58.86
N SER A 316 -22.06 15.22 58.81
CA SER A 316 -21.04 14.54 58.01
C SER A 316 -21.39 14.64 56.53
N THR A 317 -20.97 15.70 55.85
CA THR A 317 -20.74 15.57 54.41
C THR A 317 -19.64 14.52 54.25
N PRO A 318 -19.89 13.37 53.60
CA PRO A 318 -18.87 12.34 53.51
C PRO A 318 -17.66 12.91 52.76
N ILE A 319 -16.46 12.71 53.28
CA ILE A 319 -15.19 13.05 52.59
C ILE A 319 -15.20 12.57 51.13
N ALA A 320 -15.87 11.44 50.88
CA ALA A 320 -16.12 10.90 49.54
C ALA A 320 -16.90 11.86 48.61
N VAL A 321 -17.90 12.59 49.10
CA VAL A 321 -18.69 13.55 48.31
C VAL A 321 -17.84 14.75 47.90
N VAL A 322 -17.02 15.28 48.81
CA VAL A 322 -16.10 16.39 48.50
C VAL A 322 -15.05 15.96 47.48
N PHE A 323 -14.46 14.77 47.65
CA PHE A 323 -13.51 14.19 46.69
C PHE A 323 -14.13 13.99 45.30
N ILE A 324 -15.37 13.47 45.23
CA ILE A 324 -16.11 13.30 43.97
C ILE A 324 -16.37 14.66 43.31
N CYS A 325 -16.79 15.68 44.07
CA CYS A 325 -17.00 17.03 43.55
C CYS A 325 -15.72 17.63 42.96
N ILE A 326 -14.57 17.47 43.64
CA ILE A 326 -13.26 17.93 43.16
C ILE A 326 -12.87 17.20 41.87
N LEU A 327 -13.04 15.87 41.81
CA LEU A 327 -12.76 15.08 40.60
C LEU A 327 -13.63 15.54 39.43
N ILE A 328 -14.92 15.81 39.66
CA ILE A 328 -15.83 16.32 38.63
C ILE A 328 -15.39 17.71 38.15
N ILE A 329 -15.00 18.62 39.05
CA ILE A 329 -14.51 19.95 38.69
C ILE A 329 -13.22 19.86 37.87
N PHE A 330 -12.28 19.00 38.28
CA PHE A 330 -11.03 18.76 37.57
C PHE A 330 -11.27 18.19 36.17
N LEU A 331 -12.13 17.18 36.03
CA LEU A 331 -12.50 16.59 34.75
C LEU A 331 -13.22 17.59 33.84
N PHE A 332 -14.15 18.37 34.39
CA PHE A 332 -14.86 19.41 33.66
C PHE A 332 -13.92 20.51 33.18
N SER A 333 -13.00 20.96 34.03
CA SER A 333 -12.00 21.96 33.66
C SER A 333 -11.07 21.43 32.57
N SER A 334 -10.52 20.22 32.75
CA SER A 334 -9.66 19.54 31.77
C SER A 334 -10.35 19.37 30.42
N PHE A 335 -11.66 19.08 30.41
CA PHE A 335 -12.46 18.99 29.20
C PHE A 335 -12.55 20.34 28.46
N ASN A 336 -12.83 21.44 29.17
CA ASN A 336 -12.90 22.78 28.56
C ASN A 336 -11.55 23.21 27.96
N TYR A 337 -10.43 22.88 28.61
CA TYR A 337 -9.09 23.14 28.06
C TYR A 337 -8.86 22.46 26.74
N LEU A 338 -9.21 21.18 26.67
CA LEU A 338 -8.96 20.40 25.48
C LEU A 338 -9.90 20.82 24.34
N LEU A 339 -11.14 21.25 24.64
CA LEU A 339 -12.01 21.90 23.65
C LEU A 339 -11.39 23.19 23.10
N GLY A 340 -10.83 24.03 23.97
CA GLY A 340 -10.09 25.24 23.58
C GLY A 340 -8.86 24.92 22.71
N PHE A 341 -8.10 23.89 23.07
CA PHE A 341 -6.98 23.39 22.28
C PHE A 341 -7.45 22.92 20.89
N PHE A 342 -8.53 22.15 20.80
CA PHE A 342 -9.05 21.69 19.52
C PHE A 342 -9.48 22.84 18.61
N LEU A 343 -10.16 23.85 19.17
CA LEU A 343 -10.55 25.04 18.42
C LEU A 343 -9.32 25.79 17.90
N ALA A 344 -8.33 26.03 18.77
CA ALA A 344 -7.10 26.72 18.41
C ALA A 344 -6.29 25.94 17.36
N PHE A 345 -6.18 24.62 17.51
CA PHE A 345 -5.50 23.75 16.56
C PHE A 345 -6.18 23.74 15.19
N TRP A 346 -7.52 23.70 15.17
CA TRP A 346 -8.31 23.80 13.95
C TRP A 346 -8.12 25.15 13.24
N ILE A 347 -8.21 26.26 13.98
CA ILE A 347 -7.95 27.62 13.45
C ILE A 347 -6.53 27.70 12.90
N TRP A 348 -5.55 27.16 13.61
CA TRP A 348 -4.16 27.13 13.18
C TRP A 348 -3.97 26.38 11.87
N ILE A 349 -4.57 25.20 11.69
CA ILE A 349 -4.53 24.46 10.41
C ILE A 349 -5.21 25.24 9.28
N PHE A 350 -6.39 25.83 9.57
CA PHE A 350 -7.12 26.60 8.57
C PHE A 350 -6.31 27.81 8.09
N LEU A 351 -5.74 28.58 9.02
CA LEU A 351 -4.90 29.73 8.70
C LEU A 351 -3.61 29.33 7.98
N TYR A 352 -2.98 28.23 8.37
CA TYR A 352 -1.82 27.67 7.65
C TYR A 352 -2.19 27.37 6.19
N SER A 353 -3.27 26.59 5.96
CA SER A 353 -3.72 26.21 4.62
C SER A 353 -4.02 27.44 3.76
N ARG A 354 -4.65 28.46 4.34
CA ARG A 354 -4.98 29.71 3.64
C ARG A 354 -3.74 30.56 3.31
N ALA A 355 -2.81 30.69 4.25
CA ALA A 355 -1.55 31.41 4.01
C ALA A 355 -0.72 30.71 2.92
N PHE A 356 -0.71 29.38 2.93
CA PHE A 356 -0.07 28.58 1.89
C PHE A 356 -0.75 28.76 0.53
N GLU A 357 -2.06 28.55 0.46
CA GLU A 357 -2.85 28.69 -0.77
C GLU A 357 -2.69 30.09 -1.39
N GLY A 358 -2.60 31.13 -0.56
CA GLY A 358 -2.43 32.51 -1.02
C GLY A 358 -1.18 32.75 -1.86
N PHE A 359 -0.05 32.09 -1.58
CA PHE A 359 1.16 32.25 -2.41
C PHE A 359 1.19 31.28 -3.59
N SER A 360 0.64 30.08 -3.43
CA SER A 360 0.62 29.07 -4.50
C SER A 360 -0.44 29.34 -5.56
N ALA A 361 -1.45 30.15 -5.25
CA ALA A 361 -2.59 30.40 -6.14
C ALA A 361 -2.15 30.86 -7.53
N GLY A 362 -2.51 30.05 -8.53
CA GLY A 362 -2.21 30.32 -9.94
C GLY A 362 -0.73 30.30 -10.31
N PHE A 363 0.17 29.88 -9.41
CA PHE A 363 1.59 29.69 -9.72
C PHE A 363 1.75 28.60 -10.76
N THR A 364 1.27 27.41 -10.43
CA THR A 364 1.40 26.23 -11.29
C THR A 364 0.71 26.47 -12.62
N ASP A 365 -0.53 26.97 -12.64
CA ASP A 365 -1.29 27.16 -13.88
C ASP A 365 -0.63 28.18 -14.81
N LYS A 366 -0.27 29.37 -14.31
CA LYS A 366 0.29 30.44 -15.15
C LYS A 366 1.67 30.10 -15.70
N ILE A 367 2.54 29.54 -14.87
CA ILE A 367 3.90 29.17 -15.29
C ILE A 367 3.85 28.00 -16.26
N SER A 368 3.05 26.98 -15.96
CA SER A 368 2.88 25.80 -16.82
C SER A 368 2.28 26.16 -18.18
N GLU A 369 1.26 27.03 -18.21
CA GLU A 369 0.64 27.51 -19.45
C GLU A 369 1.64 28.30 -20.31
N LYS A 370 2.43 29.18 -19.71
CA LYS A 370 3.47 29.94 -20.46
C LYS A 370 4.55 29.05 -21.04
N ILE A 371 5.05 28.09 -20.26
CA ILE A 371 6.04 27.14 -20.75
C ILE A 371 5.42 26.25 -21.84
N PHE A 372 4.17 25.81 -21.65
CA PHE A 372 3.44 25.07 -22.68
C PHE A 372 3.31 25.87 -23.97
N ASN A 373 2.91 27.14 -23.92
CA ASN A 373 2.79 28.00 -25.09
C ASN A 373 4.13 28.23 -25.80
N PHE A 374 5.24 28.27 -25.06
CA PHE A 374 6.59 28.33 -25.63
C PHE A 374 6.95 27.06 -26.41
N VAL A 375 6.56 25.88 -25.88
CA VAL A 375 6.83 24.59 -26.53
C VAL A 375 5.86 24.32 -27.69
N ASN A 376 4.59 24.72 -27.58
CA ASN A 376 3.52 24.50 -28.54
C ASN A 376 3.45 25.58 -29.64
N GLN A 377 4.53 25.76 -30.41
CA GLN A 377 4.58 26.80 -31.44
C GLN A 377 3.52 26.63 -32.55
N ASN A 378 3.21 25.38 -32.92
CA ASN A 378 2.31 25.08 -34.03
C ASN A 378 0.83 25.27 -33.65
N LYS A 379 0.52 25.59 -32.38
CA LYS A 379 -0.83 25.77 -31.83
C LYS A 379 -1.79 24.59 -32.06
N ASN A 380 -1.24 23.40 -32.32
CA ASN A 380 -2.01 22.18 -32.59
C ASN A 380 -2.48 21.48 -31.31
N LEU A 381 -1.96 21.90 -30.15
CA LEU A 381 -2.32 21.39 -28.84
C LEU A 381 -3.05 22.46 -28.03
N LYS A 382 -3.95 22.01 -27.16
CA LYS A 382 -4.72 22.81 -26.23
C LYS A 382 -4.34 22.43 -24.80
N TYR A 383 -4.31 23.43 -23.92
CA TYR A 383 -3.98 23.29 -22.50
C TYR A 383 -5.21 23.59 -21.65
N LEU A 384 -5.54 22.68 -20.73
CA LEU A 384 -6.62 22.85 -19.76
C LEU A 384 -6.04 22.65 -18.35
N SER A 385 -6.17 23.70 -17.51
CA SER A 385 -5.80 23.67 -16.10
C SER A 385 -6.89 23.07 -15.19
N SER A 386 -8.11 22.88 -15.70
CA SER A 386 -9.21 22.27 -14.96
C SER A 386 -9.99 21.32 -15.87
N TYR A 387 -9.59 20.05 -15.87
CA TYR A 387 -10.30 18.99 -16.55
C TYR A 387 -11.32 18.32 -15.59
N SER A 388 -12.38 17.68 -16.09
CA SER A 388 -13.37 17.08 -15.20
C SER A 388 -12.77 15.89 -14.44
N LYS A 389 -13.15 15.73 -13.17
CA LYS A 389 -12.71 14.57 -12.36
C LYS A 389 -13.23 13.25 -12.92
N GLU A 390 -14.43 13.25 -13.49
CA GLU A 390 -15.11 12.07 -14.01
C GLU A 390 -14.42 11.54 -15.27
N ASP A 391 -14.02 12.42 -16.18
CA ASP A 391 -13.33 12.01 -17.41
C ASP A 391 -11.95 11.41 -17.14
N GLY A 392 -11.20 11.96 -16.17
CA GLY A 392 -9.92 11.42 -15.74
C GLY A 392 -10.02 10.01 -15.14
N ILE A 393 -11.08 9.77 -14.36
CA ILE A 393 -11.39 8.43 -13.80
C ILE A 393 -11.71 7.46 -14.94
N ASN A 394 -12.54 7.87 -15.91
CA ASN A 394 -12.92 7.03 -17.04
C ASN A 394 -11.70 6.61 -17.88
N PHE A 395 -10.76 7.52 -18.16
CA PHE A 395 -9.55 7.18 -18.92
C PHE A 395 -8.63 6.22 -18.20
N LEU A 396 -8.40 6.43 -16.89
CA LEU A 396 -7.55 5.54 -16.11
C LEU A 396 -8.18 4.14 -16.01
N GLN A 397 -9.49 4.06 -15.80
CA GLN A 397 -10.22 2.80 -15.76
C GLN A 397 -10.24 2.08 -17.11
N HIS A 398 -10.41 2.82 -18.22
CA HIS A 398 -10.37 2.27 -19.57
C HIS A 398 -9.01 1.64 -19.87
N SER A 399 -7.91 2.30 -19.47
CA SER A 399 -6.55 1.78 -19.69
C SER A 399 -6.29 0.43 -19.02
N GLN A 400 -7.03 0.07 -17.97
CA GLN A 400 -6.82 -1.14 -17.17
C GLN A 400 -5.43 -1.28 -16.52
N LEU A 401 -4.55 -0.28 -16.63
CA LEU A 401 -3.17 -0.33 -16.13
C LEU A 401 -3.09 -0.58 -14.63
N PHE A 402 -4.00 0.03 -13.85
CA PHE A 402 -4.01 -0.08 -12.39
C PHE A 402 -5.22 -0.88 -11.87
N LYS A 403 -5.74 -1.82 -12.67
CA LYS A 403 -6.80 -2.76 -12.26
C LYS A 403 -6.17 -3.97 -11.56
N GLY A 404 -6.24 -3.98 -10.22
CA GLY A 404 -5.70 -5.03 -9.36
C GLY A 404 -6.72 -5.57 -8.35
N LEU A 405 -6.24 -6.16 -7.25
CA LEU A 405 -7.07 -6.56 -6.10
C LEU A 405 -7.79 -5.37 -5.45
N ILE A 406 -7.19 -4.18 -5.54
CA ILE A 406 -7.77 -2.94 -5.06
C ILE A 406 -7.56 -1.86 -6.11
N ASN A 407 -8.64 -1.18 -6.49
CA ASN A 407 -8.62 -0.13 -7.51
C ASN A 407 -8.49 1.26 -6.86
N PRO A 408 -7.80 2.22 -7.51
CA PRO A 408 -7.81 3.60 -7.04
C PRO A 408 -9.24 4.14 -7.06
N ASN A 409 -9.62 4.84 -5.99
CA ASN A 409 -10.93 5.49 -5.86
C ASN A 409 -10.81 7.02 -5.69
N LYS A 410 -9.60 7.53 -5.56
CA LYS A 410 -9.28 8.94 -5.64
C LYS A 410 -8.22 9.16 -6.72
N ILE A 411 -8.57 10.01 -7.67
CA ILE A 411 -7.69 10.36 -8.79
C ILE A 411 -7.64 11.88 -8.83
N GLU A 412 -6.43 12.42 -8.73
CA GLU A 412 -6.14 13.83 -8.90
C GLU A 412 -5.33 14.01 -10.18
N HIS A 413 -5.68 15.04 -10.95
CA HIS A 413 -4.94 15.43 -12.14
C HIS A 413 -4.89 16.96 -12.21
N ASN A 414 -3.76 17.51 -12.65
CA ASN A 414 -3.47 18.95 -12.52
C ASN A 414 -3.27 19.65 -13.87
N VAL A 415 -2.94 18.89 -14.92
CA VAL A 415 -2.69 19.42 -16.27
C VAL A 415 -3.30 18.45 -17.26
N TYR A 416 -4.10 18.94 -18.20
CA TYR A 416 -4.60 18.15 -19.32
C TYR A 416 -4.25 18.85 -20.63
N ILE A 417 -3.40 18.21 -21.43
CA ILE A 417 -3.01 18.69 -22.75
C ILE A 417 -3.55 17.72 -23.78
N TYR A 418 -4.16 18.23 -24.85
CA TYR A 418 -4.73 17.41 -25.91
C TYR A 418 -4.70 18.12 -27.26
N GLY A 419 -4.69 17.34 -28.34
CA GLY A 419 -4.71 17.87 -29.71
C GLY A 419 -4.05 16.89 -30.67
N LYS A 420 -3.50 17.40 -31.77
CA LYS A 420 -2.89 16.56 -32.80
C LYS A 420 -1.38 16.79 -32.90
N ILE A 421 -0.60 15.71 -32.88
CA ILE A 421 0.81 15.70 -33.26
C ILE A 421 0.95 14.74 -34.44
N ASN A 422 1.58 15.20 -35.51
CA ASN A 422 1.73 14.44 -36.75
C ASN A 422 0.39 13.85 -37.27
N GLY A 423 -0.72 14.57 -37.09
CA GLY A 423 -2.07 14.11 -37.48
C GLY A 423 -2.74 13.13 -36.50
N ILE A 424 -2.03 12.66 -35.46
CA ILE A 424 -2.54 11.72 -34.46
C ILE A 424 -3.12 12.48 -33.28
N ASP A 425 -4.33 12.09 -32.87
CA ASP A 425 -4.92 12.57 -31.62
C ASP A 425 -4.14 12.04 -30.41
N ILE A 426 -3.62 12.97 -29.62
CA ILE A 426 -2.94 12.70 -28.37
C ILE A 426 -3.60 13.46 -27.22
N SER A 427 -3.52 12.88 -26.03
CA SER A 427 -3.71 13.61 -24.80
C SER A 427 -2.79 13.12 -23.71
N PHE A 428 -2.42 14.00 -22.79
CA PHE A 428 -1.64 13.62 -21.63
C PHE A 428 -1.97 14.47 -20.41
N SER A 429 -1.73 13.86 -19.25
CA SER A 429 -2.01 14.44 -17.96
C SER A 429 -1.04 13.96 -16.90
N ASN A 430 -0.74 14.78 -15.91
CA ASN A 430 -0.08 14.32 -14.69
C ASN A 430 -1.15 13.80 -13.73
N ILE A 431 -1.05 12.52 -13.36
CA ILE A 431 -2.05 11.80 -12.57
C ILE A 431 -1.43 11.33 -11.26
N ARG A 432 -2.20 11.54 -10.18
CA ARG A 432 -1.98 10.93 -8.87
C ARG A 432 -3.18 10.05 -8.54
N ALA A 433 -2.96 8.75 -8.52
CA ALA A 433 -3.97 7.74 -8.21
C ALA A 433 -3.73 7.19 -6.80
N GLU A 434 -4.74 7.29 -5.95
CA GLU A 434 -4.72 6.87 -4.55
C GLU A 434 -5.92 5.97 -4.22
N LEU A 435 -5.73 5.11 -3.22
CA LEU A 435 -6.79 4.36 -2.57
C LEU A 435 -7.10 4.98 -1.22
N GLU A 436 -8.29 5.56 -1.09
CA GLU A 436 -8.88 6.03 0.17
C GLU A 436 -9.80 4.97 0.77
N LEU A 437 -9.46 4.45 1.94
CA LEU A 437 -10.35 3.56 2.69
C LEU A 437 -11.38 4.38 3.46
N LYS A 438 -12.64 4.34 3.00
CA LYS A 438 -13.78 4.92 3.70
C LYS A 438 -14.31 3.97 4.77
N HIS A 439 -14.68 4.51 5.92
CA HIS A 439 -15.26 3.77 7.03
C HIS A 439 -16.27 4.64 7.76
N ASP A 440 -17.41 4.05 8.12
CA ASP A 440 -18.52 4.76 8.78
C ASP A 440 -18.88 4.18 10.15
N TRP A 441 -18.23 3.09 10.57
CA TRP A 441 -18.60 2.36 11.79
C TRP A 441 -18.43 3.21 13.06
N THR A 442 -17.62 4.25 13.02
CA THR A 442 -17.37 5.16 14.15
C THR A 442 -18.30 6.37 14.17
N ASN A 443 -19.27 6.49 13.26
CA ASN A 443 -20.17 7.65 13.17
C ASN A 443 -21.05 7.81 14.43
N PHE A 444 -21.37 6.71 15.13
CA PHE A 444 -22.10 6.76 16.40
C PHE A 444 -21.29 7.40 17.55
N LEU A 445 -19.98 7.56 17.35
CA LEU A 445 -19.05 8.23 18.27
C LEU A 445 -18.84 9.69 17.92
N ASP A 446 -19.48 10.20 16.87
CA ASP A 446 -19.37 11.59 16.51
C ASP A 446 -20.26 12.46 17.38
N PRO A 447 -19.76 13.62 17.87
CA PRO A 447 -20.56 14.55 18.67
C PRO A 447 -21.85 14.99 17.96
N ILE A 448 -21.82 15.01 16.62
CA ILE A 448 -22.94 15.42 15.76
C ILE A 448 -24.07 14.38 15.75
N PHE A 449 -23.75 13.08 15.90
CA PHE A 449 -24.74 11.99 15.92
C PHE A 449 -25.74 12.14 17.07
N PHE A 450 -25.27 12.54 18.25
CA PHE A 450 -26.12 12.75 19.42
C PHE A 450 -26.96 14.04 19.37
N ARG A 451 -26.67 14.95 18.43
CA ARG A 451 -27.46 16.18 18.22
C ARG A 451 -28.74 15.94 17.42
N SER A 452 -28.85 14.82 16.70
CA SER A 452 -29.87 14.61 15.65
C SER A 452 -31.10 13.79 16.07
N ARG A 453 -31.13 13.10 17.22
CA ARG A 453 -32.38 12.44 17.67
C ARG A 453 -33.22 13.37 18.54
N ARG A 454 -34.09 14.16 17.91
CA ARG A 454 -35.32 14.63 18.58
C ARG A 454 -36.23 13.41 18.75
N TYR A 455 -36.34 12.93 19.98
CA TYR A 455 -37.45 12.05 20.35
C TYR A 455 -38.67 12.93 20.56
N GLU A 456 -39.39 13.23 19.48
CA GLU A 456 -40.82 13.50 19.62
C GLU A 456 -41.50 12.14 19.73
N THR A 457 -41.62 11.62 20.95
CA THR A 457 -42.80 10.86 21.37
C THR A 457 -42.69 10.41 22.82
N ILE A 458 -43.79 10.70 23.53
CA ILE A 458 -44.29 10.07 24.76
C ILE A 458 -43.52 10.49 26.03
N ILE A 459 -44.18 11.26 26.89
CA ILE A 459 -44.70 10.82 28.19
C ILE A 459 -45.36 12.05 28.87
N GLN A 460 -46.67 11.95 29.09
CA GLN A 460 -47.49 12.88 29.84
C GLN A 460 -47.33 12.54 31.35
N TYR A 461 -46.18 12.85 31.94
CA TYR A 461 -45.93 12.67 33.38
C TYR A 461 -45.41 13.93 34.05
N ASN A 462 -45.76 14.02 35.33
CA ASN A 462 -45.38 15.01 36.34
C ASN A 462 -43.99 15.65 36.10
N ILE A 463 -43.92 16.98 36.14
CA ILE A 463 -42.74 17.83 35.84
C ILE A 463 -41.48 17.35 36.57
N PHE A 464 -41.63 16.78 37.76
CA PHE A 464 -40.54 16.22 38.56
C PHE A 464 -39.84 15.01 37.91
N TYR A 465 -40.59 14.09 37.28
CA TYR A 465 -39.99 12.94 36.58
C TYR A 465 -39.32 13.35 35.27
N LEU A 466 -39.86 14.36 34.57
CA LEU A 466 -39.19 14.98 33.41
C LEU A 466 -37.87 15.64 33.81
N PHE A 467 -37.84 16.32 34.95
CA PHE A 467 -36.62 16.90 35.50
C PHE A 467 -35.58 15.83 35.85
N ILE A 468 -35.96 14.79 36.58
CA ILE A 468 -35.08 13.67 36.93
C ILE A 468 -34.56 12.95 35.68
N PHE A 469 -35.43 12.66 34.71
CA PHE A 469 -35.04 12.00 33.48
C PHE A 469 -34.09 12.87 32.64
N SER A 470 -34.36 14.18 32.54
CA SER A 470 -33.47 15.13 31.87
C SER A 470 -32.11 15.24 32.57
N PHE A 471 -32.10 15.24 33.90
CA PHE A 471 -30.89 15.28 34.73
C PHE A 471 -30.06 14.00 34.59
N LEU A 472 -30.69 12.82 34.73
CA LEU A 472 -30.05 11.51 34.52
C LEU A 472 -29.53 11.35 33.08
N ARG A 473 -30.27 11.84 32.08
CA ARG A 473 -29.82 11.84 30.68
C ARG A 473 -28.61 12.75 30.48
N SER A 474 -28.62 13.93 31.08
CA SER A 474 -27.50 14.89 31.02
C SER A 474 -26.25 14.32 31.69
N ILE A 475 -26.43 13.66 32.84
CA ILE A 475 -25.36 12.91 33.53
C ILE A 475 -24.84 11.77 32.66
N TYR A 476 -25.72 10.97 32.06
CA TYR A 476 -25.31 9.87 31.17
C TYR A 476 -24.52 10.37 29.95
N LEU A 477 -24.96 11.45 29.32
CA LEU A 477 -24.25 12.09 28.20
C LEU A 477 -22.87 12.62 28.63
N LEU A 478 -22.79 13.27 29.79
CA LEU A 478 -21.57 13.88 30.31
C LEU A 478 -20.54 12.83 30.77
N ILE A 479 -20.99 11.74 31.41
CA ILE A 479 -20.11 10.75 32.04
C ILE A 479 -19.72 9.63 31.08
N PHE A 480 -20.64 9.15 30.22
CA PHE A 480 -20.37 7.96 29.39
C PHE A 480 -20.05 8.31 27.93
N ILE A 481 -20.78 9.25 27.34
CA ILE A 481 -20.67 9.55 25.91
C ILE A 481 -19.55 10.58 25.64
N LEU A 482 -19.48 11.64 26.45
CA LEU A 482 -18.50 12.71 26.26
C LEU A 482 -17.05 12.22 26.34
N PRO A 483 -16.62 11.40 27.32
CA PRO A 483 -15.23 10.93 27.37
C PRO A 483 -14.87 10.00 26.22
N PHE A 484 -15.84 9.20 25.75
CA PHE A 484 -15.62 8.25 24.66
C PHE A 484 -15.52 8.96 23.30
N THR A 485 -16.43 9.90 23.01
CA THR A 485 -16.39 10.74 21.79
C THR A 485 -15.10 11.56 21.72
N PHE A 486 -14.63 12.03 22.88
CA PHE A 486 -13.41 12.79 23.03
C PHE A 486 -12.13 11.94 22.89
N SER A 487 -12.11 10.76 23.50
CA SER A 487 -11.03 9.78 23.30
C SER A 487 -10.91 9.40 21.82
N ALA A 488 -12.04 9.19 21.14
CA ALA A 488 -12.07 9.00 19.69
C ALA A 488 -11.49 10.21 18.93
N LEU A 489 -11.78 11.45 19.36
CA LEU A 489 -11.24 12.64 18.71
C LEU A 489 -9.71 12.81 18.92
N ILE A 490 -9.19 12.47 20.11
CA ILE A 490 -7.74 12.44 20.39
C ILE A 490 -7.04 11.42 19.49
N THR A 491 -7.56 10.20 19.39
CA THR A 491 -6.95 9.15 18.55
C THR A 491 -6.92 9.56 17.07
N ARG A 492 -7.96 10.24 16.58
CA ARG A 492 -7.98 10.83 15.23
C ARG A 492 -6.92 11.92 15.06
N LEU A 493 -6.70 12.76 16.07
CA LEU A 493 -5.61 13.76 16.04
C LEU A 493 -4.23 13.11 15.98
N VAL A 494 -3.96 12.15 16.86
CA VAL A 494 -2.66 11.45 16.90
C VAL A 494 -2.34 10.84 15.55
N LYS A 495 -3.34 10.32 14.85
CA LYS A 495 -3.20 9.76 13.51
C LYS A 495 -2.82 10.80 12.44
N ILE A 496 -3.31 12.03 12.51
CA ILE A 496 -3.00 13.07 11.50
C ILE A 496 -1.71 13.85 11.78
N ILE A 497 -1.21 13.83 13.02
CA ILE A 497 0.02 14.54 13.41
C ILE A 497 1.21 14.22 12.49
N PRO A 498 1.52 12.95 12.15
CA PRO A 498 2.61 12.64 11.23
C PRO A 498 2.46 13.33 9.88
N TYR A 499 1.25 13.34 9.31
CA TYR A 499 0.96 14.02 8.03
C TYR A 499 1.21 15.53 8.14
N ILE A 500 0.70 16.17 9.20
CA ILE A 500 0.87 17.61 9.42
C ILE A 500 2.36 17.95 9.58
N PHE A 501 3.05 17.22 10.45
CA PHE A 501 4.44 17.48 10.78
C PHE A 501 5.37 17.28 9.57
N ILE A 502 5.20 16.19 8.82
CA ILE A 502 5.99 15.93 7.60
C ILE A 502 5.75 17.02 6.56
N ASN A 503 4.50 17.45 6.33
CA ASN A 503 4.23 18.50 5.35
C ASN A 503 4.81 19.85 5.76
N ILE A 504 4.70 20.23 7.03
CA ILE A 504 5.33 21.45 7.54
C ILE A 504 6.84 21.37 7.34
N LEU A 505 7.51 20.30 7.81
CA LEU A 505 8.96 20.14 7.66
C LEU A 505 9.41 20.17 6.19
N CYS A 506 8.60 19.64 5.29
CA CYS A 506 8.89 19.67 3.86
C CYS A 506 8.49 20.99 3.19
N GLY A 507 7.90 21.95 3.90
CA GLY A 507 7.41 23.22 3.34
C GLY A 507 6.23 23.03 2.37
N LYS A 508 5.41 22.01 2.58
CA LYS A 508 4.24 21.64 1.77
C LYS A 508 2.93 22.10 2.43
N ASN A 509 1.84 22.11 1.66
CA ASN A 509 0.53 22.46 2.20
C ASN A 509 0.01 21.39 3.18
N ILE A 510 -0.82 21.80 4.12
CA ILE A 510 -1.68 20.91 4.90
C ILE A 510 -3.08 21.05 4.31
N GLU A 511 -3.55 20.03 3.60
CA GLU A 511 -4.87 20.09 2.97
C GLU A 511 -5.97 20.13 4.03
N TYR A 512 -6.59 21.31 4.21
CA TYR A 512 -7.68 21.48 5.17
C TYR A 512 -8.85 20.49 4.92
N LYS A 513 -9.12 20.16 3.66
CA LYS A 513 -10.14 19.16 3.29
C LYS A 513 -9.83 17.78 3.87
N ARG A 514 -8.55 17.38 3.86
CA ARG A 514 -8.09 16.12 4.44
C ARG A 514 -8.17 16.14 5.96
N PHE A 515 -7.79 17.25 6.60
CA PHE A 515 -8.01 17.43 8.03
C PHE A 515 -9.48 17.27 8.40
N LYS A 516 -10.37 17.94 7.65
CA LYS A 516 -11.82 17.85 7.85
C LYS A 516 -12.34 16.41 7.67
N SER A 517 -11.91 15.68 6.64
CA SER A 517 -12.40 14.32 6.39
C SER A 517 -11.87 13.29 7.40
N GLU A 518 -10.61 13.38 7.81
CA GLU A 518 -10.00 12.41 8.73
C GLU A 518 -10.30 12.69 10.21
N VAL A 519 -10.31 13.97 10.62
CA VAL A 519 -10.45 14.36 12.04
C VAL A 519 -11.89 14.72 12.38
N LEU A 520 -12.49 15.62 11.61
CA LEU A 520 -13.82 16.18 11.94
C LEU A 520 -14.95 15.23 11.54
N ASN A 521 -14.88 14.67 10.32
CA ASN A 521 -15.91 13.78 9.80
C ASN A 521 -15.60 12.30 9.98
N ASN A 522 -14.33 11.95 10.23
CA ASN A 522 -13.85 10.57 10.39
C ASN A 522 -14.32 9.59 9.30
N GLN A 523 -14.31 10.06 8.06
CA GLN A 523 -14.79 9.33 6.89
C GLN A 523 -13.70 8.50 6.20
N VAL A 524 -12.42 8.75 6.50
CA VAL A 524 -11.28 8.17 5.78
C VAL A 524 -10.17 7.75 6.76
N THR A 525 -9.74 6.48 6.70
CA THR A 525 -8.66 5.99 7.59
C THR A 525 -7.30 5.98 6.90
N ARG A 526 -7.19 5.61 5.63
CA ARG A 526 -5.88 5.44 4.99
C ARG A 526 -5.94 5.81 3.52
N THR A 527 -4.87 6.46 3.08
CA THR A 527 -4.62 6.81 1.69
C THR A 527 -3.31 6.12 1.29
N SER A 528 -3.35 5.17 0.35
CA SER A 528 -2.14 4.58 -0.22
C SER A 528 -1.94 5.05 -1.66
N LEU A 529 -0.73 5.50 -1.99
CA LEU A 529 -0.36 5.88 -3.34
C LEU A 529 -0.27 4.62 -4.23
N ILE A 530 -1.03 4.59 -5.32
CA ILE A 530 -1.02 3.50 -6.30
C ILE A 530 -0.11 3.87 -7.47
N PHE A 531 -0.30 5.08 -8.01
CA PHE A 531 0.51 5.59 -9.10
C PHE A 531 0.63 7.10 -8.99
N LYS A 532 1.81 7.61 -9.35
CA LYS A 532 2.07 9.03 -9.48
C LYS A 532 3.00 9.25 -10.66
N GLY A 533 2.55 10.07 -11.59
CA GLY A 533 3.36 10.43 -12.74
C GLY A 533 2.51 10.73 -13.96
N LEU A 534 3.15 10.65 -15.10
CA LEU A 534 2.58 11.13 -16.34
C LEU A 534 1.77 10.04 -17.01
N PHE A 535 0.64 10.42 -17.57
CA PHE A 535 -0.30 9.53 -18.22
C PHE A 535 -0.61 10.05 -19.61
N PHE A 536 -0.26 9.28 -20.62
CA PHE A 536 -0.39 9.60 -22.03
C PHE A 536 -1.40 8.66 -22.67
N LYS A 537 -2.21 9.20 -23.56
CA LYS A 537 -3.28 8.53 -24.29
C LYS A 537 -3.18 8.92 -25.76
N THR A 538 -3.30 7.95 -26.64
CA THR A 538 -3.29 8.17 -28.08
C THR A 538 -4.05 7.08 -28.80
N LYS A 539 -4.45 7.36 -30.04
CA LYS A 539 -5.02 6.36 -30.92
C LYS A 539 -3.92 5.42 -31.41
N PHE A 540 -4.18 4.12 -31.32
CA PHE A 540 -3.35 3.08 -31.88
C PHE A 540 -3.87 2.68 -33.26
N ASN A 541 -2.98 2.54 -34.24
CA ASN A 541 -3.36 2.30 -35.64
C ASN A 541 -3.92 0.89 -35.91
N LYS A 542 -4.19 0.09 -34.86
CA LYS A 542 -4.74 -1.26 -34.95
C LYS A 542 -5.98 -1.34 -34.07
N ASN A 543 -7.00 -2.04 -34.56
CA ASN A 543 -8.20 -2.33 -33.78
C ASN A 543 -8.01 -3.65 -33.05
N LEU A 544 -7.98 -3.60 -31.72
CA LEU A 544 -7.69 -4.75 -30.87
C LEU A 544 -8.96 -5.33 -30.27
N ARG A 545 -9.07 -6.66 -30.29
CA ARG A 545 -10.18 -7.40 -29.69
C ARG A 545 -9.90 -7.76 -28.24
N THR A 546 -8.63 -7.85 -27.87
CA THR A 546 -8.19 -8.19 -26.51
C THR A 546 -7.27 -7.13 -25.93
N VAL A 547 -7.11 -7.16 -24.61
CA VAL A 547 -6.28 -6.21 -23.89
C VAL A 547 -4.87 -6.76 -23.74
N THR A 548 -3.87 -5.95 -24.05
CA THR A 548 -2.45 -6.26 -23.82
C THR A 548 -1.84 -5.19 -22.91
N ILE A 549 -1.22 -5.61 -21.81
CA ILE A 549 -0.60 -4.75 -20.80
C ILE A 549 0.87 -5.10 -20.67
N VAL A 550 1.73 -4.09 -20.78
CA VAL A 550 3.17 -4.16 -20.56
C VAL A 550 3.47 -3.47 -19.22
N GLN A 551 4.07 -4.21 -18.30
CA GLN A 551 4.41 -3.74 -16.97
C GLN A 551 5.93 -3.80 -16.76
N PRO A 552 6.57 -2.81 -16.12
CA PRO A 552 7.99 -2.87 -15.83
C PRO A 552 8.27 -3.96 -14.78
N LYS A 553 9.36 -4.71 -14.97
CA LYS A 553 9.90 -5.61 -13.93
C LYS A 553 10.59 -4.76 -12.87
N ILE A 554 9.93 -4.59 -11.72
CA ILE A 554 10.48 -3.81 -10.60
C ILE A 554 11.23 -4.75 -9.66
N ILE A 555 12.47 -4.40 -9.32
CA ILE A 555 13.35 -5.23 -8.48
C ILE A 555 13.02 -5.08 -6.97
N ASN A 556 12.36 -3.99 -6.53
CA ASN A 556 12.06 -3.73 -5.10
C ASN A 556 10.83 -2.81 -4.82
N ALA A 557 9.59 -3.15 -5.17
CA ALA A 557 8.43 -2.37 -4.68
C ALA A 557 7.18 -3.23 -4.41
N ASN A 558 6.38 -2.79 -3.43
CA ASN A 558 5.15 -3.39 -2.94
C ASN A 558 4.25 -3.97 -4.05
N ILE A 559 4.25 -5.29 -4.18
CA ILE A 559 3.52 -6.11 -5.18
C ILE A 559 1.99 -6.03 -4.99
N HIS A 560 1.50 -5.20 -4.06
CA HIS A 560 0.10 -5.16 -3.66
C HIS A 560 -0.84 -4.42 -4.64
N ALA A 561 -0.32 -3.71 -5.66
CA ALA A 561 -1.14 -2.79 -6.46
C ALA A 561 -1.44 -3.22 -7.93
N LEU A 562 -0.79 -4.23 -8.51
CA LEU A 562 -0.95 -4.55 -9.94
C LEU A 562 -0.99 -6.05 -10.26
N ASN A 563 -1.87 -6.80 -9.59
CA ASN A 563 -2.17 -8.17 -10.01
C ASN A 563 -3.30 -8.15 -11.04
N HIS A 564 -2.97 -8.28 -12.33
CA HIS A 564 -3.94 -8.55 -13.39
C HIS A 564 -4.41 -10.01 -13.33
N ALA A 565 -4.93 -10.47 -12.19
CA ALA A 565 -5.21 -11.89 -11.89
C ALA A 565 -6.13 -12.64 -12.89
N LYS A 566 -6.77 -11.91 -13.81
CA LYS A 566 -7.57 -12.48 -14.91
C LYS A 566 -6.78 -12.67 -16.23
N LYS A 567 -5.64 -12.02 -16.40
CA LYS A 567 -4.85 -12.01 -17.64
C LYS A 567 -3.69 -13.00 -17.57
N GLN A 568 -3.38 -13.64 -18.69
CA GLN A 568 -2.27 -14.59 -18.79
C GLN A 568 -0.94 -13.85 -19.01
N VAL A 569 0.15 -14.38 -18.45
CA VAL A 569 1.51 -13.89 -18.72
C VAL A 569 1.95 -14.39 -20.08
N ILE A 570 2.39 -13.47 -20.94
CA ILE A 570 2.78 -13.74 -22.32
C ILE A 570 4.29 -13.63 -22.44
N LYS A 571 4.94 -14.73 -22.83
CA LYS A 571 6.39 -14.76 -23.09
C LYS A 571 6.66 -14.32 -24.52
N LEU A 572 7.51 -13.31 -24.65
CA LEU A 572 7.98 -12.77 -25.92
C LEU A 572 9.44 -13.16 -26.15
N GLU A 573 9.84 -13.16 -27.42
CA GLU A 573 11.16 -13.67 -27.85
C GLU A 573 12.28 -12.63 -27.70
N ASP A 574 11.94 -11.36 -27.52
CA ASP A 574 12.93 -10.29 -27.36
C ASP A 574 13.58 -10.32 -25.96
N PRO A 575 14.89 -10.62 -25.85
CA PRO A 575 15.54 -10.81 -24.56
C PRO A 575 15.73 -9.51 -23.78
N GLU A 576 15.97 -8.38 -24.45
CA GLU A 576 16.17 -7.08 -23.82
C GLU A 576 14.85 -6.55 -23.25
N PHE A 577 13.77 -6.66 -24.00
CA PHE A 577 12.43 -6.33 -23.58
C PHE A 577 11.97 -7.25 -22.44
N ALA A 578 12.15 -8.56 -22.57
CA ALA A 578 11.79 -9.52 -21.54
C ALA A 578 12.58 -9.35 -20.24
N LYS A 579 13.79 -8.79 -20.28
CA LYS A 579 14.55 -8.41 -19.07
C LYS A 579 13.90 -7.24 -18.32
N LEU A 580 13.32 -6.31 -19.07
CA LEU A 580 12.84 -5.02 -18.57
C LEU A 580 11.34 -5.03 -18.23
N PHE A 581 10.55 -5.88 -18.89
CA PHE A 581 9.09 -5.88 -18.81
C PHE A 581 8.49 -7.28 -18.66
N THR A 582 7.29 -7.33 -18.09
CA THR A 582 6.39 -8.48 -18.08
C THR A 582 5.13 -8.10 -18.85
N VAL A 583 4.67 -8.99 -19.72
CA VAL A 583 3.47 -8.76 -20.53
C VAL A 583 2.33 -9.63 -20.04
N TYR A 584 1.17 -9.01 -19.88
CA TYR A 584 -0.09 -9.65 -19.55
C TYR A 584 -1.07 -9.40 -20.70
N GLY A 585 -1.85 -10.40 -21.09
CA GLY A 585 -2.90 -10.19 -22.08
C GLY A 585 -4.01 -11.22 -21.96
N ASP A 586 -5.10 -11.01 -22.68
CA ASP A 586 -6.16 -12.02 -22.77
C ASP A 586 -5.84 -13.06 -23.86
N ASP A 587 -5.17 -12.66 -24.95
CA ASP A 587 -4.78 -13.54 -26.06
C ASP A 587 -3.27 -13.47 -26.37
N GLN A 588 -2.66 -14.64 -26.61
CA GLN A 588 -1.23 -14.77 -26.86
C GLN A 588 -0.81 -14.37 -28.29
N ILE A 589 -1.70 -14.50 -29.26
CA ILE A 589 -1.43 -14.23 -30.66
C ILE A 589 -1.54 -12.73 -30.90
N GLU A 590 -2.65 -12.13 -30.46
CA GLU A 590 -2.89 -10.70 -30.61
C GLU A 590 -1.85 -9.87 -29.84
N ALA A 591 -1.42 -10.29 -28.64
CA ALA A 591 -0.36 -9.60 -27.92
C ALA A 591 0.98 -9.57 -28.68
N ARG A 592 1.34 -10.65 -29.40
CA ARG A 592 2.54 -10.70 -30.25
C ARG A 592 2.38 -9.84 -31.51
N TYR A 593 1.15 -9.70 -32.00
CA TYR A 593 0.83 -8.81 -33.11
C TYR A 593 0.88 -7.32 -32.72
N VAL A 594 0.44 -7.00 -31.49
CA VAL A 594 0.56 -5.65 -30.92
C VAL A 594 2.02 -5.30 -30.66
N LEU A 595 2.74 -6.18 -29.96
CA LEU A 595 4.13 -6.00 -29.58
C LEU A 595 5.06 -6.58 -30.64
N SER A 596 5.09 -5.94 -31.81
CA SER A 596 6.08 -6.24 -32.84
C SER A 596 7.50 -6.00 -32.33
N THR A 597 8.49 -6.67 -32.91
CA THR A 597 9.91 -6.50 -32.58
C THR A 597 10.33 -5.03 -32.62
N SER A 598 9.94 -4.31 -33.67
CA SER A 598 10.21 -2.87 -33.79
C SER A 598 9.57 -2.04 -32.66
N LEU A 599 8.35 -2.35 -32.23
CA LEU A 599 7.72 -1.61 -31.13
C LEU A 599 8.38 -1.94 -29.78
N MET A 600 8.73 -3.20 -29.55
CA MET A 600 9.48 -3.63 -28.36
C MET A 600 10.82 -2.90 -28.25
N ASP A 601 11.60 -2.84 -29.34
CA ASP A 601 12.87 -2.12 -29.39
C ASP A 601 12.71 -0.63 -29.03
N LYS A 602 11.68 0.02 -29.61
CA LYS A 602 11.38 1.42 -29.31
C LYS A 602 10.97 1.64 -27.86
N ILE A 603 10.15 0.75 -27.29
CA ILE A 603 9.78 0.80 -25.87
C ILE A 603 11.02 0.64 -24.98
N VAL A 604 11.93 -0.29 -25.32
CA VAL A 604 13.20 -0.48 -24.60
C VAL A 604 14.06 0.79 -24.67
N ASN A 605 14.22 1.37 -25.86
CA ASN A 605 15.00 2.60 -26.05
C ASN A 605 14.36 3.79 -25.32
N PHE A 606 13.04 3.92 -25.37
CA PHE A 606 12.30 4.95 -24.66
C PHE A 606 12.45 4.81 -23.13
N ARG A 607 12.41 3.58 -22.59
CA ARG A 607 12.70 3.31 -21.18
C ARG A 607 14.14 3.63 -20.80
N LYS A 608 15.11 3.28 -21.66
CA LYS A 608 16.54 3.63 -21.45
C LYS A 608 16.76 5.15 -21.46
N LYS A 609 16.10 5.86 -22.39
CA LYS A 609 16.14 7.34 -22.52
C LYS A 609 15.55 8.05 -21.29
N THR A 610 14.42 7.57 -20.80
CA THR A 610 13.73 8.18 -19.64
C THR A 610 14.31 7.75 -18.30
N ASN A 611 14.91 6.56 -18.24
CA ASN A 611 15.37 5.91 -17.02
C ASN A 611 14.28 5.84 -15.93
N ARG A 612 13.02 5.63 -16.34
CA ARG A 612 11.84 5.57 -15.47
C ARG A 612 11.06 4.28 -15.72
N ASN A 613 10.25 3.88 -14.75
CA ASN A 613 9.30 2.79 -14.93
C ASN A 613 8.19 3.25 -15.87
N ILE A 614 7.91 2.43 -16.87
CA ILE A 614 6.92 2.71 -17.91
C ILE A 614 5.92 1.56 -17.95
N TYR A 615 4.66 1.90 -17.87
CA TYR A 615 3.53 1.00 -18.02
C TYR A 615 2.85 1.33 -19.34
N ILE A 616 2.46 0.31 -20.10
CA ILE A 616 1.78 0.49 -21.37
C ILE A 616 0.56 -0.41 -21.41
N SER A 617 -0.56 0.10 -21.90
CA SER A 617 -1.75 -0.71 -22.14
C SER A 617 -2.32 -0.42 -23.50
N PHE A 618 -2.74 -1.49 -24.17
CA PHE A 618 -3.40 -1.47 -25.45
C PHE A 618 -4.81 -2.05 -25.24
N VAL A 619 -5.82 -1.23 -25.49
CA VAL A 619 -7.24 -1.55 -25.29
C VAL A 619 -8.00 -0.98 -26.48
N GLU A 620 -8.71 -1.83 -27.22
CA GLU A 620 -9.47 -1.44 -28.42
C GLU A 620 -8.55 -0.75 -29.45
N ASP A 621 -8.87 0.48 -29.86
CA ASP A 621 -8.04 1.29 -30.76
C ASP A 621 -7.17 2.31 -30.02
N MET A 622 -6.93 2.10 -28.72
CA MET A 622 -6.23 3.07 -27.86
C MET A 622 -4.98 2.49 -27.21
N MET A 623 -3.93 3.32 -27.18
CA MET A 623 -2.70 3.08 -26.45
C MET A 623 -2.60 4.06 -25.29
N TYR A 624 -2.27 3.53 -24.12
CA TYR A 624 -2.04 4.27 -22.88
C TYR A 624 -0.62 4.03 -22.42
N ILE A 625 0.07 5.09 -22.00
CA ILE A 625 1.42 5.01 -21.44
C ILE A 625 1.41 5.75 -20.11
N ALA A 626 1.81 5.08 -19.04
CA ALA A 626 2.02 5.71 -17.75
C ALA A 626 3.51 5.67 -17.39
N ILE A 627 4.10 6.82 -17.10
CA ILE A 627 5.52 6.98 -16.77
C ILE A 627 5.60 7.44 -15.32
N GLU A 628 6.22 6.64 -14.46
CA GLU A 628 6.42 7.02 -13.06
C GLU A 628 7.28 8.27 -12.93
N GLU A 629 6.95 9.10 -11.95
CA GLU A 629 7.77 10.25 -11.59
C GLU A 629 9.06 9.79 -10.88
N ALA A 630 10.22 10.30 -11.31
CA ALA A 630 11.52 9.89 -10.76
C ALA A 630 11.79 10.45 -9.34
N VAL A 631 10.99 11.41 -8.87
CA VAL A 631 11.16 12.12 -7.59
C VAL A 631 9.79 12.37 -6.94
N GLU A 632 9.67 12.20 -5.62
CA GLU A 632 8.42 12.48 -4.86
C GLU A 632 7.98 13.96 -4.81
N ASN A 633 8.57 14.84 -5.63
CA ASN A 633 8.23 16.25 -5.67
C ASN A 633 7.55 16.53 -7.01
N ASN A 634 6.27 16.92 -7.01
CA ASN A 634 5.69 17.41 -8.27
C ASN A 634 6.55 18.59 -8.72
N ILE A 635 6.89 18.60 -10.00
CA ILE A 635 7.80 19.57 -10.62
C ILE A 635 7.38 21.04 -10.35
N PHE A 636 6.08 21.29 -10.13
CA PHE A 636 5.53 22.59 -9.75
C PHE A 636 4.71 22.58 -8.46
N ASP A 637 4.97 21.63 -7.55
CA ASP A 637 4.39 21.76 -6.23
C ASP A 637 4.97 23.01 -5.57
N PRO A 638 4.11 23.97 -5.18
CA PRO A 638 4.55 25.11 -4.38
C PRO A 638 5.26 24.60 -3.12
N ASN A 639 6.37 25.24 -2.76
CA ASN A 639 7.12 24.89 -1.57
C ASN A 639 7.52 26.17 -0.83
N LEU A 640 7.20 26.25 0.46
CA LEU A 640 7.48 27.41 1.29
C LEU A 640 8.97 27.62 1.54
N TYR A 641 9.78 26.58 1.52
CA TYR A 641 11.20 26.63 1.91
C TYR A 641 12.14 26.65 0.70
N LYS A 642 11.63 26.33 -0.49
CA LYS A 642 12.40 26.39 -1.75
C LYS A 642 12.04 27.66 -2.53
N SER A 643 13.05 28.32 -3.08
CA SER A 643 12.85 29.50 -3.91
C SER A 643 12.25 29.13 -5.28
N VAL A 644 11.25 29.88 -5.72
CA VAL A 644 10.65 29.71 -7.06
C VAL A 644 11.51 30.30 -8.18
N LEU A 645 12.59 31.02 -7.83
CA LEU A 645 13.55 31.57 -8.80
C LEU A 645 14.56 30.53 -9.31
N SER A 646 14.52 29.30 -8.77
CA SER A 646 15.40 28.23 -9.23
C SER A 646 15.03 27.77 -10.64
N PHE A 647 16.03 27.58 -11.50
CA PHE A 647 15.80 27.11 -12.88
C PHE A 647 15.49 25.62 -12.95
N ALA A 648 15.90 24.83 -11.95
CA ALA A 648 15.79 23.37 -11.99
C ALA A 648 14.34 22.85 -12.16
N PRO A 649 13.33 23.34 -11.41
CA PRO A 649 11.95 22.90 -11.59
C PRO A 649 11.39 23.28 -12.97
N LEU A 650 11.71 24.49 -13.46
CA LEU A 650 11.31 24.96 -14.80
C LEU A 650 11.90 24.06 -15.89
N ARG A 651 13.18 23.71 -15.75
CA ARG A 651 13.89 22.81 -16.65
C ARG A 651 13.27 21.43 -16.66
N GLU A 652 12.99 20.87 -15.49
CA GLU A 652 12.40 19.53 -15.37
C GLU A 652 11.01 19.48 -16.02
N TYR A 653 10.21 20.53 -15.89
CA TYR A 653 8.90 20.61 -16.54
C TYR A 653 9.04 20.72 -18.06
N PHE A 654 9.95 21.56 -18.53
CA PHE A 654 10.26 21.71 -19.93
C PHE A 654 10.75 20.40 -20.56
N GLU A 655 11.69 19.72 -19.90
CA GLU A 655 12.18 18.40 -20.32
C GLU A 655 11.05 17.35 -20.30
N THR A 656 10.15 17.44 -19.32
CA THR A 656 8.96 16.58 -19.25
C THR A 656 7.99 16.83 -20.40
N LEU A 657 7.72 18.07 -20.77
CA LEU A 657 6.91 18.40 -21.94
C LEU A 657 7.58 17.93 -23.24
N ASN A 658 8.88 18.18 -23.41
CA ASN A 658 9.62 17.70 -24.57
C ASN A 658 9.59 16.17 -24.66
N LEU A 659 9.74 15.48 -23.53
CA LEU A 659 9.61 14.03 -23.48
C LEU A 659 8.22 13.59 -23.94
N MET A 660 7.16 14.22 -23.42
CA MET A 660 5.77 13.89 -23.77
C MET A 660 5.45 14.08 -25.24
N LEU A 661 5.86 15.23 -25.79
CA LEU A 661 5.60 15.56 -27.18
C LEU A 661 6.45 14.69 -28.13
N GLY A 662 7.63 14.26 -27.68
CA GLY A 662 8.48 13.32 -28.40
C GLY A 662 8.00 11.86 -28.40
N ILE A 663 7.00 11.47 -27.58
CA ILE A 663 6.52 10.08 -27.52
C ILE A 663 6.04 9.59 -28.89
N VAL A 664 5.33 10.44 -29.64
CA VAL A 664 4.80 10.10 -30.96
C VAL A 664 5.93 9.70 -31.92
N GLU A 665 7.04 10.43 -31.87
CA GLU A 665 8.22 10.18 -32.70
C GLU A 665 9.06 9.02 -32.17
N ASP A 666 9.33 8.98 -30.85
CA ASP A 666 10.14 7.93 -30.21
C ASP A 666 9.52 6.53 -30.43
N LEU A 667 8.19 6.44 -30.52
CA LEU A 667 7.46 5.20 -30.76
C LEU A 667 7.01 5.00 -32.21
N ASN A 668 7.23 5.98 -33.10
CA ASN A 668 6.69 6.07 -34.47
C ASN A 668 5.20 5.70 -34.54
N LEU A 669 4.38 6.36 -33.74
CA LEU A 669 2.93 6.11 -33.73
C LEU A 669 2.26 6.62 -35.02
N ASP A 670 2.92 7.51 -35.75
CA ASP A 670 2.47 8.14 -36.99
C ASP A 670 2.55 7.22 -38.21
N ARG A 671 3.35 6.15 -38.13
CA ARG A 671 3.43 5.17 -39.21
C ARG A 671 2.27 4.17 -39.10
N ARG A 672 1.47 4.07 -40.17
CA ARG A 672 0.62 2.90 -40.40
C ARG A 672 1.57 1.74 -40.72
N ILE A 673 1.63 0.76 -39.83
CA ILE A 673 2.41 -0.48 -40.03
C ILE A 673 1.45 -1.56 -40.49
#